data_AF-A0A1B8YDU9-F1
#
_entry.id   AF-A0A1B8YDU9-F1
#
_cell.length_a   1.000
_cell.length_b   1.000
_cell.length_c   1.000
_cell.angle_alpha   90.00
_cell.angle_beta   90.00
_cell.angle_gamma   90.00
#
_symmetry.space_group_name_H-M   'P 1'
#
loop_
_entity.id
_entity.type
_entity.pdbx_description
1 polymer ?
#
loop_
_entity_poly.entity_id
_entity_poly.type
_entity_poly.pdbx_seq_one_letter_code
_entity_poly.pdbx_strand_id
1 'polypeptide(L)'
;MKVATRTYLTRKLTWDFDSNGKKVKPMTAKFERLQQLARHVDFSALIPPLLALPADEALAITEASPHVDVALLRTIYNKHITEHQDWIKQVEEVCGPPPWIVRSAGLEDGAVFVNAGGYASVICRRTADFADTVAEVAFSGFESQAIAQQRLINPDYQPQPITCFVQRLIEGTPPRVEPLQAPYLTADACRSLYKIISQLHQHFSEIALDTEWVLETDHGLVSATGLTLAASDGVRGELAFGFGFAAAQSPGSRVNSVAYHWPTLTAPLWYGTQLRQVHVDKLWLVQVRPAPGYTLERRVQRLTAEVRTELAHCMRAVPATALLPPSAPSLGSFLCASTLDDAWSRYLRLSPSVQAALTAIFVESGVASEHSGIMFRQQNLPVFLIQLTDIPAVSWVAIDSMGELAYFSAQKPLIELKTETAEAVNLPVSVQRVFDDSEPLLITELTSQHVTDILQNALTGLPMLAKKSYTTLKQRTIFPTDTWLQNGNAVRSPSLTGWLLAQAGERATEFLPFDWPTTDAMADYLCALTAKSNPQSVLPRLCKAIPTLADRFVQLNDLRLIMQLIKTEAWIEKLPSVQLTSLVDAAITAPYSDARLLLECILHVLADTEILPIYEDTERLNIVHSLVGAAESTLSPASLLEIIHHGQLAPTALASLVCAPKAFAAYLAFLTPLKCFKAAGALAGAREAADLLQAAASLMETLHQANLPALQGLCRIDLVDTYDQALKAVLTEVVDRRDPITHQRYLDLLSGWIAFAQLSTLSATEKAALRSFLRWIDRARYQSMPDNFLLELKENIAERLGDDFLRWQVLIPIAGNMEPDQLPIENAHQLHNLLHQWMLARFRTGVGSELSASLRKLINIADGFGDARSCLLRLTRNILEISLPFVVHKASFLFNEKELIVEFAELPNAPEEDIGRLHVFEALALRIVEWQPIWRVSLNRVCQLGTWTLFLRMQRTDGARWQVEDLHQLVLWLRVMFDTAYDFSYVPNDEVSHVYEMVGHSPWHELFRAYAAYREAVDFSIQRITVYSLPFATTLAALCLNQSVRDEVTGAYIAGFEGAWKAFHCMVEKLERADADQNQWELLYTTAGQLGLLLSAMWPQQILMRMVQAPLSPIAAERIGVSLLHRRDLTLTLQQLIAEPENAALRDLVLHHVPEIAVNADSAATIANEVVVWQRKFKRCKEYLVAHYSNVLSDSQCQQLIKQLGLVPYGRTEEIETYIQRALTHIAVEGKGRFKLAEVDPIAIIRAISTEACV
;
A
#
# COMPACT_ATOMS: atom_id res chain seq x y z
N MET A 1 -68.87 23.20 -1.34
CA MET A 1 -67.68 23.89 -0.79
C MET A 1 -66.51 23.58 -1.69
N LYS A 2 -65.99 24.59 -2.39
CA LYS A 2 -64.92 24.50 -3.39
C LYS A 2 -63.57 24.68 -2.70
N VAL A 3 -62.66 23.73 -2.82
CA VAL A 3 -61.24 23.90 -2.49
C VAL A 3 -60.52 24.20 -3.81
N ALA A 4 -59.91 25.39 -3.87
CA ALA A 4 -59.30 25.94 -5.08
C ALA A 4 -57.91 25.32 -5.33
N THR A 5 -57.78 24.67 -6.47
CA THR A 5 -56.50 24.30 -7.09
C THR A 5 -55.81 25.58 -7.59
N ARG A 6 -54.68 25.95 -6.97
CA ARG A 6 -53.73 26.93 -7.52
C ARG A 6 -52.69 26.19 -8.35
N THR A 7 -52.87 26.21 -9.66
CA THR A 7 -51.88 25.83 -10.66
C THR A 7 -50.72 26.84 -10.60
N TYR A 8 -49.50 26.38 -10.31
CA TYR A 8 -48.30 27.20 -10.46
C TYR A 8 -47.96 27.29 -11.94
N LEU A 9 -48.22 28.46 -12.53
CA LEU A 9 -47.72 28.86 -13.84
C LEU A 9 -46.19 28.92 -13.83
N THR A 10 -45.58 28.27 -14.82
CA THR A 10 -44.24 28.53 -15.32
C THR A 10 -44.01 30.03 -15.47
N ARG A 11 -43.10 30.61 -14.67
CA ARG A 11 -42.61 31.97 -14.90
C ARG A 11 -41.86 31.99 -16.23
N LYS A 12 -42.47 32.58 -17.26
CA LYS A 12 -41.75 33.05 -18.45
C LYS A 12 -40.64 33.99 -17.98
N LEU A 13 -39.41 33.72 -18.43
CA LEU A 13 -38.27 34.64 -18.34
C LEU A 13 -38.70 36.02 -18.86
N THR A 14 -38.71 37.01 -17.97
CA THR A 14 -38.83 38.43 -18.32
C THR A 14 -37.52 38.86 -18.97
N TRP A 15 -37.62 39.51 -20.12
CA TRP A 15 -36.49 40.07 -20.86
C TRP A 15 -36.20 41.47 -20.30
N ASP A 16 -34.94 41.74 -19.94
CA ASP A 16 -34.47 43.10 -19.73
C ASP A 16 -34.01 43.69 -21.05
N PHE A 17 -34.31 44.97 -21.25
CA PHE A 17 -33.92 45.76 -22.41
C PHE A 17 -32.85 46.76 -21.99
N ASP A 18 -31.80 46.92 -22.78
CA ASP A 18 -30.82 47.99 -22.56
C ASP A 18 -31.45 49.38 -22.81
N SER A 19 -30.72 50.45 -22.50
CA SER A 19 -31.15 51.84 -22.74
C SER A 19 -31.43 52.16 -24.22
N ASN A 20 -31.11 51.24 -25.14
CA ASN A 20 -31.35 51.34 -26.57
C ASN A 20 -32.45 50.38 -27.08
N GLY A 21 -33.16 49.67 -26.20
CA GLY A 21 -34.29 48.81 -26.56
C GLY A 21 -33.91 47.48 -27.21
N LYS A 22 -32.66 47.01 -27.10
CA LYS A 22 -32.27 45.66 -27.54
C LYS A 22 -32.59 44.63 -26.45
N LYS A 23 -33.13 43.48 -26.86
CA LYS A 23 -33.32 42.31 -25.98
C LYS A 23 -31.96 41.86 -25.46
N VAL A 24 -31.75 41.94 -24.15
CA VAL A 24 -30.60 41.32 -23.49
C VAL A 24 -31.06 39.95 -22.99
N LYS A 25 -30.50 38.86 -23.54
CA LYS A 25 -30.67 37.52 -22.97
C LYS A 25 -29.92 37.49 -21.63
N PRO A 26 -30.45 36.83 -20.59
CA PRO A 26 -29.72 36.63 -19.35
C PRO A 26 -28.46 35.82 -19.66
N MET A 27 -27.30 36.37 -19.31
CA MET A 27 -26.04 35.62 -19.28
C MET A 27 -26.03 34.74 -18.02
N THR A 28 -25.05 33.85 -17.91
CA THR A 28 -25.01 32.85 -16.85
C THR A 28 -24.48 33.42 -15.53
N ALA A 29 -24.89 32.84 -14.40
CA ALA A 29 -24.79 33.44 -13.07
C ALA A 29 -23.35 33.81 -12.63
N LYS A 30 -22.33 33.04 -13.04
CA LYS A 30 -20.93 33.32 -12.70
C LYS A 30 -20.36 34.52 -13.45
N PHE A 31 -20.54 34.57 -14.77
CA PHE A 31 -20.08 35.70 -15.58
C PHE A 31 -20.80 36.99 -15.20
N GLU A 32 -22.13 36.95 -15.03
CA GLU A 32 -22.92 38.13 -14.68
C GLU A 32 -22.48 38.75 -13.36
N ARG A 33 -22.25 37.93 -12.32
CA ARG A 33 -21.76 38.43 -11.01
C ARG A 33 -20.40 39.09 -11.13
N LEU A 34 -19.44 38.46 -11.81
CA LEU A 34 -18.11 39.06 -12.00
C LEU A 34 -18.17 40.35 -12.83
N GLN A 35 -19.02 40.39 -13.86
CA GLN A 35 -19.20 41.59 -14.68
C GLN A 35 -19.88 42.73 -13.90
N GLN A 36 -20.84 42.43 -13.02
CA GLN A 36 -21.44 43.40 -12.10
C GLN A 36 -20.38 43.99 -11.16
N LEU A 37 -19.54 43.13 -10.55
CA LEU A 37 -18.46 43.56 -9.67
C LEU A 37 -17.38 44.37 -10.41
N ALA A 38 -17.05 44.00 -11.65
CA ALA A 38 -16.09 44.72 -12.48
C ALA A 38 -16.51 46.17 -12.79
N ARG A 39 -17.82 46.45 -12.72
CA ARG A 39 -18.40 47.79 -12.92
C ARG A 39 -18.66 48.53 -11.61
N HIS A 40 -18.49 47.88 -10.46
CA HIS A 40 -18.73 48.45 -9.14
C HIS A 40 -17.47 49.17 -8.62
N VAL A 41 -17.63 50.38 -8.08
CA VAL A 41 -16.48 51.22 -7.66
C VAL A 41 -15.61 50.51 -6.62
N ASP A 42 -16.23 49.84 -5.65
CA ASP A 42 -15.51 49.17 -4.55
C ASP A 42 -14.85 47.84 -4.92
N PHE A 43 -15.22 47.22 -6.06
CA PHE A 43 -14.76 45.88 -6.43
C PHE A 43 -13.99 45.83 -7.76
N SER A 44 -14.13 46.85 -8.63
CA SER A 44 -13.57 46.86 -9.99
C SER A 44 -12.06 46.59 -10.03
N ALA A 45 -11.31 47.05 -9.04
CA ALA A 45 -9.86 46.81 -8.93
C ALA A 45 -9.49 45.36 -8.60
N LEU A 46 -10.43 44.55 -8.10
CA LEU A 46 -10.24 43.15 -7.72
C LEU A 46 -10.58 42.16 -8.84
N ILE A 47 -11.28 42.60 -9.90
CA ILE A 47 -11.75 41.71 -10.97
C ILE A 47 -10.75 41.74 -12.15
N PRO A 48 -10.18 40.59 -12.57
CA PRO A 48 -9.38 40.56 -13.79
C PRO A 48 -10.26 40.87 -15.01
N PRO A 49 -9.70 41.47 -16.07
CA PRO A 49 -10.44 41.68 -17.32
C PRO A 49 -11.05 40.37 -17.85
N LEU A 50 -12.32 40.44 -18.26
CA LEU A 50 -13.09 39.29 -18.74
C LEU A 50 -14.04 39.65 -19.90
N LEU A 51 -14.27 38.69 -20.81
CA LEU A 51 -15.14 38.80 -21.98
C LEU A 51 -15.98 37.52 -22.15
N ALA A 52 -17.29 37.66 -22.30
CA ALA A 52 -18.19 36.52 -22.53
C ALA A 52 -18.14 36.01 -23.97
N LEU A 53 -18.29 34.69 -24.14
CA LEU A 53 -18.50 34.02 -25.42
C LEU A 53 -19.87 33.33 -25.40
N PRO A 54 -20.84 33.76 -26.22
CA PRO A 54 -22.18 33.18 -26.21
C PRO A 54 -22.18 31.74 -26.72
N ALA A 55 -22.94 30.86 -26.05
CA ALA A 55 -23.12 29.45 -26.45
C ALA A 55 -24.17 29.23 -27.56
N ASP A 56 -24.83 30.29 -28.04
CA ASP A 56 -25.95 30.20 -29.00
C ASP A 56 -25.56 29.41 -30.27
N GLU A 57 -24.34 29.60 -30.78
CA GLU A 57 -23.83 28.88 -31.96
C GLU A 57 -23.47 27.42 -31.66
N ALA A 58 -22.90 27.13 -30.49
CA ALA A 58 -22.62 25.75 -30.06
C ALA A 58 -23.94 24.96 -29.86
N LEU A 59 -24.97 25.62 -29.33
CA LEU A 59 -26.31 25.06 -29.19
C LEU A 59 -26.94 24.81 -30.56
N ALA A 60 -26.87 25.76 -31.49
CA ALA A 60 -27.38 25.59 -32.84
C ALA A 60 -26.72 24.41 -33.58
N ILE A 61 -25.39 24.24 -33.42
CA ILE A 61 -24.65 23.09 -33.97
C ILE A 61 -25.16 21.76 -33.38
N THR A 62 -25.40 21.73 -32.06
CA THR A 62 -25.93 20.55 -31.36
C THR A 62 -27.34 20.21 -31.83
N GLU A 63 -28.22 21.21 -31.95
CA GLU A 63 -29.62 21.04 -32.40
C GLU A 63 -29.71 20.61 -33.87
N ALA A 64 -28.80 21.09 -34.73
CA ALA A 64 -28.72 20.68 -36.13
C ALA A 64 -28.19 19.24 -36.30
N SER A 65 -27.50 18.70 -35.30
CA SER A 65 -26.80 17.40 -35.36
C SER A 65 -26.97 16.58 -34.07
N PRO A 66 -28.21 16.26 -33.63
CA PRO A 66 -28.48 15.69 -32.29
C PRO A 66 -27.99 14.24 -32.10
N HIS A 67 -27.61 13.56 -33.19
CA HIS A 67 -27.13 12.16 -33.17
C HIS A 67 -25.62 12.04 -33.39
N VAL A 68 -24.90 13.17 -33.47
CA VAL A 68 -23.46 13.21 -33.72
C VAL A 68 -22.71 13.11 -32.40
N ASP A 69 -21.56 12.42 -32.41
CA ASP A 69 -20.70 12.34 -31.24
C ASP A 69 -20.09 13.70 -30.85
N VAL A 70 -19.69 13.83 -29.58
CA VAL A 70 -19.13 15.08 -29.04
C VAL A 70 -17.82 15.51 -29.72
N ALA A 71 -17.01 14.55 -30.21
CA ALA A 71 -15.72 14.86 -30.83
C ALA A 71 -15.93 15.56 -32.19
N LEU A 72 -16.93 15.14 -32.95
CA LEU A 72 -17.31 15.79 -34.18
C LEU A 72 -18.01 17.14 -33.92
N LEU A 73 -18.85 17.26 -32.89
CA LEU A 73 -19.42 18.56 -32.47
C LEU A 73 -18.32 19.58 -32.10
N ARG A 74 -17.31 19.16 -31.33
CA ARG A 74 -16.12 19.99 -31.02
C ARG A 74 -15.38 20.43 -32.29
N THR A 75 -15.20 19.51 -33.24
CA THR A 75 -14.53 19.81 -34.52
C THR A 75 -15.29 20.84 -35.35
N ILE A 76 -16.63 20.72 -35.43
CA ILE A 76 -17.49 21.66 -36.16
C ILE A 76 -17.42 23.05 -35.52
N TYR A 77 -17.52 23.12 -34.18
CA TYR A 77 -17.49 24.40 -33.47
C TYR A 77 -16.10 25.06 -33.48
N ASN A 78 -15.03 24.28 -33.39
CA ASN A 78 -13.66 24.77 -33.58
C ASN A 78 -13.50 25.46 -34.94
N LYS A 79 -13.97 24.81 -36.01
CA LYS A 79 -13.90 25.37 -37.36
C LYS A 79 -14.67 26.69 -37.44
N HIS A 80 -15.87 26.75 -36.85
CA HIS A 80 -16.68 27.96 -36.78
C HIS A 80 -15.93 29.12 -36.09
N ILE A 81 -15.29 28.87 -34.94
CA ILE A 81 -14.51 29.89 -34.21
C ILE A 81 -13.31 30.36 -35.04
N THR A 82 -12.64 29.43 -35.73
CA THR A 82 -11.48 29.75 -36.58
C THR A 82 -11.85 30.68 -37.75
N GLU A 83 -13.08 30.57 -38.25
CA GLU A 83 -13.61 31.45 -39.31
C GLU A 83 -13.99 32.85 -38.79
N HIS A 84 -14.10 33.05 -37.47
CA HIS A 84 -14.49 34.30 -36.81
C HIS A 84 -13.29 34.95 -36.07
N GLN A 85 -12.31 35.44 -36.85
CA GLN A 85 -11.07 36.05 -36.29
C GLN A 85 -11.31 37.32 -35.45
N ASP A 86 -12.48 37.93 -35.55
CA ASP A 86 -12.92 39.07 -34.75
C ASP A 86 -13.07 38.73 -33.26
N TRP A 87 -13.39 37.48 -32.90
CA TRP A 87 -13.50 37.06 -31.51
C TRP A 87 -12.15 37.12 -30.78
N ILE A 88 -11.10 36.63 -31.42
CA ILE A 88 -9.73 36.69 -30.89
C ILE A 88 -9.29 38.15 -30.69
N LYS A 89 -9.58 39.03 -31.65
CA LYS A 89 -9.25 40.47 -31.54
C LYS A 89 -9.94 41.13 -30.35
N GLN A 90 -11.23 40.84 -30.15
CA GLN A 90 -11.98 41.36 -29.00
C GLN A 90 -11.41 40.85 -27.67
N VAL A 91 -10.99 39.59 -27.61
CA VAL A 91 -10.33 39.03 -26.43
C VAL A 91 -9.00 39.75 -26.19
N GLU A 92 -8.17 39.95 -27.22
CA GLU A 92 -6.90 40.69 -27.09
C GLU A 92 -7.09 42.14 -26.66
N GLU A 93 -8.13 42.82 -27.15
CA GLU A 93 -8.48 44.20 -26.78
C GLU A 93 -8.91 44.33 -25.31
N VAL A 94 -9.67 43.35 -24.78
CA VAL A 94 -10.21 43.40 -23.41
C VAL A 94 -9.27 42.76 -22.39
N CYS A 95 -8.74 41.58 -22.70
CA CYS A 95 -7.95 40.76 -21.78
C CYS A 95 -6.43 40.93 -21.97
N GLY A 96 -5.99 41.59 -23.04
CA GLY A 96 -4.58 41.63 -23.46
C GLY A 96 -4.16 40.37 -24.23
N PRO A 97 -2.90 40.26 -24.66
CA PRO A 97 -2.39 39.05 -25.32
C PRO A 97 -2.41 37.83 -24.38
N PRO A 98 -2.39 36.59 -24.92
CA PRO A 98 -2.34 35.38 -24.10
C PRO A 98 -1.08 35.34 -23.22
N PRO A 99 -1.09 34.59 -22.09
CA PRO A 99 -2.03 33.53 -21.77
C PRO A 99 -3.38 33.98 -21.21
N TRP A 100 -4.43 33.23 -21.56
CA TRP A 100 -5.79 33.41 -21.04
C TRP A 100 -6.28 32.15 -20.33
N ILE A 101 -7.36 32.28 -19.57
CA ILE A 101 -8.16 31.14 -19.12
C ILE A 101 -9.56 31.24 -19.72
N VAL A 102 -10.01 30.16 -20.37
CA VAL A 102 -11.38 30.00 -20.83
C VAL A 102 -12.13 29.25 -19.74
N ARG A 103 -13.11 29.92 -19.11
CA ARG A 103 -13.85 29.41 -17.96
C ARG A 103 -15.25 28.96 -18.38
N SER A 104 -15.70 27.86 -17.76
CA SER A 104 -17.11 27.47 -17.76
C SER A 104 -17.95 28.50 -16.99
N ALA A 105 -19.16 28.72 -17.49
CA ALA A 105 -20.22 29.43 -16.78
C ALA A 105 -21.55 28.73 -17.05
N GLY A 106 -21.68 27.49 -16.58
CA GLY A 106 -22.80 26.60 -16.86
C GLY A 106 -23.84 26.55 -15.73
N LEU A 107 -24.63 25.47 -15.69
CA LEU A 107 -25.63 25.25 -14.63
C LEU A 107 -25.00 25.15 -13.22
N GLU A 108 -23.74 24.71 -13.11
CA GLU A 108 -22.97 24.56 -11.86
C GLU A 108 -22.85 25.82 -10.98
N ASP A 109 -23.20 26.99 -11.52
CA ASP A 109 -23.10 28.29 -10.85
C ASP A 109 -24.45 28.84 -10.35
N GLY A 110 -25.54 28.09 -10.58
CA GLY A 110 -26.90 28.46 -10.20
C GLY A 110 -27.26 28.12 -8.74
N ALA A 111 -28.32 28.74 -8.22
CA ALA A 111 -28.77 28.52 -6.83
C ALA A 111 -29.35 27.12 -6.56
N VAL A 112 -29.78 26.40 -7.61
CA VAL A 112 -30.36 25.04 -7.53
C VAL A 112 -29.28 23.98 -7.73
N PHE A 113 -28.32 24.26 -8.60
CA PHE A 113 -27.23 23.36 -8.98
C PHE A 113 -25.95 23.87 -8.34
N VAL A 114 -25.77 23.53 -7.08
CA VAL A 114 -24.62 23.98 -6.25
C VAL A 114 -23.33 23.19 -6.57
N ASN A 115 -23.46 22.25 -7.49
CA ASN A 115 -22.49 21.25 -7.87
C ASN A 115 -21.33 21.91 -8.62
N ALA A 116 -20.30 22.35 -7.92
CA ALA A 116 -19.13 23.01 -8.49
C ALA A 116 -18.45 22.13 -9.53
N GLY A 117 -17.68 22.71 -10.46
CA GLY A 117 -16.59 22.08 -11.23
C GLY A 117 -16.90 20.76 -11.92
N GLY A 118 -18.15 20.59 -12.39
CA GLY A 118 -18.48 19.49 -13.30
C GLY A 118 -18.03 19.79 -14.74
N TYR A 119 -17.75 21.06 -15.05
CA TYR A 119 -17.32 21.52 -16.36
C TYR A 119 -15.85 21.94 -16.40
N ALA A 120 -15.27 21.93 -17.60
CA ALA A 120 -13.86 22.25 -17.81
C ALA A 120 -13.60 23.76 -17.75
N SER A 121 -12.44 24.15 -17.20
CA SER A 121 -11.84 25.48 -17.37
C SER A 121 -10.40 25.30 -17.81
N VAL A 122 -10.03 25.83 -18.97
CA VAL A 122 -8.79 25.45 -19.68
C VAL A 122 -7.92 26.68 -19.96
N ILE A 123 -6.62 26.56 -19.74
CA ILE A 123 -5.63 27.63 -20.00
C ILE A 123 -5.29 27.65 -21.49
N CYS A 124 -5.56 28.78 -22.15
CA CYS A 124 -5.16 29.06 -23.52
C CYS A 124 -3.79 29.76 -23.52
N ARG A 125 -2.71 29.01 -23.83
CA ARG A 125 -1.33 29.54 -23.78
C ARG A 125 -0.95 30.42 -24.96
N ARG A 126 -1.53 30.17 -26.13
CA ARG A 126 -1.20 30.86 -27.39
C ARG A 126 -2.48 31.15 -28.15
N THR A 127 -2.48 32.22 -28.94
CA THR A 127 -3.62 32.62 -29.78
C THR A 127 -4.06 31.50 -30.74
N ALA A 128 -3.12 30.68 -31.23
CA ALA A 128 -3.41 29.56 -32.13
C ALA A 128 -4.25 28.45 -31.48
N ASP A 129 -4.20 28.30 -30.15
CA ASP A 129 -4.90 27.24 -29.43
C ASP A 129 -6.33 27.67 -28.99
N PHE A 130 -6.73 28.91 -29.32
CA PHE A 130 -7.97 29.53 -28.82
C PHE A 130 -9.22 28.76 -29.22
N ALA A 131 -9.37 28.43 -30.50
CA ALA A 131 -10.56 27.74 -31.01
C ALA A 131 -10.73 26.36 -30.40
N ASP A 132 -9.64 25.60 -30.24
CA ASP A 132 -9.65 24.28 -29.60
C ASP A 132 -10.05 24.39 -28.13
N THR A 133 -9.47 25.36 -27.41
CA THR A 133 -9.73 25.59 -25.99
C THR A 133 -11.19 25.97 -25.73
N VAL A 134 -11.74 26.88 -26.54
CA VAL A 134 -13.15 27.30 -26.40
C VAL A 134 -14.10 26.14 -26.72
N ALA A 135 -13.80 25.35 -27.76
CA ALA A 135 -14.63 24.20 -28.11
C ALA A 135 -14.59 23.10 -27.02
N GLU A 136 -13.43 22.86 -26.41
CA GLU A 136 -13.30 21.95 -25.28
C GLU A 136 -14.17 22.35 -24.09
N VAL A 137 -14.08 23.63 -23.68
CA VAL A 137 -14.87 24.14 -22.56
C VAL A 137 -16.36 24.09 -22.88
N ALA A 138 -16.77 24.56 -24.05
CA ALA A 138 -18.18 24.62 -24.47
C ALA A 138 -18.86 23.24 -24.48
N PHE A 139 -18.14 22.17 -24.86
CA PHE A 139 -18.70 20.83 -24.93
C PHE A 139 -18.41 19.96 -23.70
N SER A 140 -17.77 20.50 -22.66
CA SER A 140 -17.50 19.75 -21.42
C SER A 140 -18.74 19.25 -20.69
N GLY A 141 -19.93 19.80 -20.98
CA GLY A 141 -21.21 19.29 -20.45
C GLY A 141 -21.66 17.92 -20.96
N PHE A 142 -21.00 17.39 -21.99
CA PHE A 142 -21.24 16.04 -22.52
C PHE A 142 -20.33 14.98 -21.89
N GLU A 143 -19.40 15.39 -21.02
CA GLU A 143 -18.52 14.45 -20.31
C GLU A 143 -19.31 13.59 -19.32
N SER A 144 -18.93 12.32 -19.21
CA SER A 144 -19.63 11.33 -18.37
C SER A 144 -19.71 11.75 -16.91
N GLN A 145 -18.65 12.34 -16.38
CA GLN A 145 -18.58 12.87 -15.02
C GLN A 145 -19.55 14.05 -14.84
N ALA A 146 -19.57 15.00 -15.78
CA ALA A 146 -20.48 16.15 -15.75
C ALA A 146 -21.95 15.69 -15.74
N ILE A 147 -22.28 14.71 -16.60
CA ILE A 147 -23.61 14.12 -16.67
C ILE A 147 -23.98 13.43 -15.36
N ALA A 148 -23.09 12.60 -14.81
CA ALA A 148 -23.33 11.90 -13.54
C ALA A 148 -23.56 12.89 -12.38
N GLN A 149 -22.76 13.96 -12.33
CA GLN A 149 -22.94 15.03 -11.35
C GLN A 149 -24.31 15.70 -11.48
N GLN A 150 -24.72 16.08 -12.69
CA GLN A 150 -26.02 16.72 -12.91
C GLN A 150 -27.20 15.79 -12.56
N ARG A 151 -27.03 14.48 -12.77
CA ARG A 151 -28.04 13.46 -12.46
C ARG A 151 -28.26 13.21 -10.97
N LEU A 152 -27.35 13.63 -10.09
CA LEU A 152 -27.59 13.61 -8.64
C LEU A 152 -28.77 14.50 -8.24
N ILE A 153 -29.01 15.59 -8.98
CA ILE A 153 -30.09 16.55 -8.72
C ILE A 153 -31.27 16.31 -9.67
N ASN A 154 -30.98 16.11 -10.96
CA ASN A 154 -31.99 15.86 -11.98
C ASN A 154 -31.70 14.51 -12.69
N PRO A 155 -32.30 13.40 -12.23
CA PRO A 155 -32.07 12.07 -12.80
C PRO A 155 -32.28 12.00 -14.33
N ASP A 156 -33.16 12.84 -14.87
CA ASP A 156 -33.52 12.89 -16.30
C ASP A 156 -32.67 13.89 -17.10
N TYR A 157 -31.59 14.43 -16.52
CA TYR A 157 -30.73 15.42 -17.16
C TYR A 157 -30.17 14.93 -18.50
N GLN A 158 -30.29 15.81 -19.51
CA GLN A 158 -29.72 15.65 -20.84
C GLN A 158 -28.52 16.60 -21.01
N PRO A 159 -27.39 16.11 -21.56
CA PRO A 159 -26.21 16.94 -21.78
C PRO A 159 -26.47 18.02 -22.84
N GLN A 160 -25.86 19.18 -22.64
CA GLN A 160 -25.98 20.35 -23.52
C GLN A 160 -24.67 21.16 -23.51
N PRO A 161 -24.36 21.93 -24.57
CA PRO A 161 -23.21 22.81 -24.58
C PRO A 161 -23.37 23.92 -23.53
N ILE A 162 -22.26 24.39 -22.97
CA ILE A 162 -22.21 25.37 -21.88
C ILE A 162 -21.69 26.72 -22.36
N THR A 163 -22.09 27.78 -21.66
CA THR A 163 -21.56 29.13 -21.90
C THR A 163 -20.14 29.24 -21.36
N CYS A 164 -19.29 29.96 -22.10
CA CYS A 164 -17.89 30.17 -21.79
C CYS A 164 -17.62 31.66 -21.61
N PHE A 165 -16.58 32.01 -20.86
CA PHE A 165 -16.00 33.35 -20.92
C PHE A 165 -14.49 33.28 -20.82
N VAL A 166 -13.82 34.26 -21.42
CA VAL A 166 -12.37 34.39 -21.38
C VAL A 166 -12.02 35.39 -20.29
N GLN A 167 -11.01 35.06 -19.50
CA GLN A 167 -10.45 35.96 -18.48
C GLN A 167 -8.94 36.00 -18.64
N ARG A 168 -8.34 37.17 -18.37
CA ARG A 168 -6.88 37.29 -18.28
C ARG A 168 -6.34 36.31 -17.24
N LEU A 169 -5.35 35.50 -17.62
CA LEU A 169 -4.66 34.65 -16.66
C LEU A 169 -3.79 35.53 -15.75
N ILE A 170 -3.91 35.37 -14.44
CA ILE A 170 -2.99 35.98 -13.48
C ILE A 170 -1.73 35.12 -13.46
N GLU A 171 -0.64 35.67 -13.97
CA GLU A 171 0.66 35.02 -13.98
C GLU A 171 1.46 35.39 -12.75
N GLY A 172 2.25 34.46 -12.24
CA GLY A 172 3.23 34.74 -11.20
C GLY A 172 4.38 33.76 -11.27
N THR A 173 5.45 34.07 -10.53
CA THR A 173 6.61 33.20 -10.47
C THR A 173 6.25 31.87 -9.79
N PRO A 174 6.83 30.74 -10.25
CA PRO A 174 6.69 29.48 -9.54
C PRO A 174 7.12 29.66 -8.08
N PRO A 175 6.34 29.15 -7.12
CA PRO A 175 6.63 29.38 -5.71
C PRO A 175 7.92 28.66 -5.32
N ARG A 176 8.81 29.38 -4.62
CA ARG A 176 10.10 28.88 -4.10
C ARG A 176 9.94 28.45 -2.64
N VAL A 177 9.08 27.45 -2.44
CA VAL A 177 8.71 26.93 -1.11
C VAL A 177 8.81 25.41 -1.13
N GLU A 178 9.08 24.81 0.02
CA GLU A 178 9.21 23.35 0.12
C GLU A 178 7.85 22.67 -0.18
N PRO A 179 7.83 21.43 -0.72
CA PRO A 179 6.59 20.76 -1.11
C PRO A 179 5.56 20.61 0.00
N LEU A 180 6.04 20.50 1.24
CA LEU A 180 5.21 20.35 2.42
C LEU A 180 4.83 21.72 3.03
N GLN A 181 5.21 22.86 2.48
CA GLN A 181 4.80 24.16 3.02
C GLN A 181 3.46 24.63 2.41
N ALA A 182 2.57 25.13 3.26
CA ALA A 182 1.30 25.76 2.93
C ALA A 182 1.33 27.27 3.25
N PRO A 183 0.61 28.14 2.51
CA PRO A 183 0.61 29.58 2.77
C PRO A 183 -0.01 29.97 4.12
N TYR A 184 0.40 31.09 4.70
CA TYR A 184 -0.20 31.70 5.89
C TYR A 184 -0.31 33.20 5.71
N LEU A 185 -1.52 33.71 5.92
CA LEU A 185 -1.81 35.13 5.94
C LEU A 185 -1.88 35.57 7.40
N THR A 186 -1.35 36.75 7.72
CA THR A 186 -1.47 37.31 9.09
C THR A 186 -2.93 37.53 9.48
N ALA A 187 -3.20 37.66 10.79
CA ALA A 187 -4.55 37.94 11.28
C ALA A 187 -5.17 39.19 10.64
N ASP A 188 -4.37 40.24 10.43
CA ASP A 188 -4.80 41.48 9.77
C ASP A 188 -5.11 41.30 8.28
N ALA A 189 -4.30 40.50 7.57
CA ALA A 189 -4.56 40.18 6.17
C ALA A 189 -5.86 39.36 6.02
N CYS A 190 -6.07 38.36 6.90
CA CYS A 190 -7.32 37.61 6.95
C CYS A 190 -8.52 38.51 7.27
N ARG A 191 -8.40 39.39 8.27
CA ARG A 191 -9.47 40.33 8.65
C ARG A 191 -9.83 41.26 7.48
N SER A 192 -8.83 41.71 6.73
CA SER A 192 -9.03 42.53 5.52
C SER A 192 -9.80 41.75 4.44
N LEU A 193 -9.44 40.49 4.21
CA LEU A 193 -10.14 39.63 3.25
C LEU A 193 -11.60 39.33 3.68
N TYR A 194 -11.82 38.99 4.96
CA TYR A 194 -13.17 38.78 5.51
C TYR A 194 -14.04 40.03 5.44
N LYS A 195 -13.46 41.23 5.57
CA LYS A 195 -14.19 42.49 5.38
C LYS A 195 -14.70 42.63 3.95
N ILE A 196 -13.88 42.29 2.95
CA ILE A 196 -14.31 42.28 1.53
C ILE A 196 -15.42 41.24 1.33
N ILE A 197 -15.28 40.04 1.90
CA ILE A 197 -16.30 38.99 1.82
C ILE A 197 -17.62 39.44 2.47
N SER A 198 -17.57 40.18 3.59
CA SER A 198 -18.76 40.77 4.21
C SER A 198 -19.48 41.76 3.29
N GLN A 199 -18.73 42.54 2.51
CA GLN A 199 -19.32 43.44 1.52
C GLN A 199 -19.96 42.66 0.36
N LEU A 200 -19.36 41.53 -0.05
CA LEU A 200 -19.94 40.64 -1.05
C LEU A 200 -21.27 40.02 -0.57
N HIS A 201 -21.34 39.55 0.68
CA HIS A 201 -22.59 39.06 1.29
C HIS A 201 -23.69 40.13 1.25
N GLN A 202 -23.36 41.36 1.63
CA GLN A 202 -24.31 42.48 1.61
C GLN A 202 -24.75 42.83 0.18
N HIS A 203 -23.82 42.85 -0.77
CA HIS A 203 -24.10 43.19 -2.16
C HIS A 203 -25.03 42.18 -2.83
N PHE A 204 -24.78 40.88 -2.67
CA PHE A 204 -25.59 39.83 -3.27
C PHE A 204 -26.79 39.40 -2.42
N SER A 205 -26.90 39.86 -1.16
CA SER A 205 -27.92 39.44 -0.20
C SER A 205 -27.99 37.92 0.01
N GLU A 206 -26.84 37.25 -0.06
CA GLU A 206 -26.72 35.80 0.10
C GLU A 206 -26.28 35.44 1.52
N ILE A 207 -26.94 34.45 2.13
CA ILE A 207 -26.60 33.97 3.48
C ILE A 207 -25.29 33.19 3.45
N ALA A 208 -25.01 32.46 2.38
CA ALA A 208 -23.83 31.60 2.23
C ALA A 208 -23.13 31.87 0.90
N LEU A 209 -21.82 32.08 0.94
CA LEU A 209 -20.99 32.35 -0.24
C LEU A 209 -19.82 31.38 -0.36
N ASP A 210 -19.56 30.99 -1.60
CA ASP A 210 -18.36 30.33 -2.10
C ASP A 210 -17.60 31.30 -3.02
N THR A 211 -16.35 31.58 -2.65
CA THR A 211 -15.51 32.58 -3.32
C THR A 211 -14.15 31.99 -3.68
N GLU A 212 -13.61 32.40 -4.83
CA GLU A 212 -12.28 31.98 -5.28
C GLU A 212 -11.40 33.19 -5.56
N TRP A 213 -10.16 33.10 -5.08
CA TRP A 213 -9.20 34.20 -5.10
C TRP A 213 -7.85 33.74 -5.64
N VAL A 214 -7.15 34.67 -6.29
CA VAL A 214 -5.73 34.55 -6.64
C VAL A 214 -4.99 35.69 -5.98
N LEU A 215 -4.00 35.37 -5.15
CA LEU A 215 -3.18 36.32 -4.41
C LEU A 215 -1.79 36.37 -5.05
N GLU A 216 -1.35 37.57 -5.43
CA GLU A 216 0.05 37.81 -5.79
C GLU A 216 0.84 38.06 -4.51
N THR A 217 1.93 37.29 -4.30
CA THR A 217 2.73 37.34 -3.08
C THR A 217 4.23 37.36 -3.35
N ASP A 218 5.00 37.68 -2.31
CA ASP A 218 6.45 37.59 -2.27
C ASP A 218 7.01 36.17 -2.51
N HIS A 219 6.15 35.15 -2.42
CA HIS A 219 6.47 33.74 -2.64
C HIS A 219 5.81 33.13 -3.88
N GLY A 220 5.32 33.95 -4.82
CA GLY A 220 4.61 33.51 -6.02
C GLY A 220 3.09 33.58 -5.86
N LEU A 221 2.33 32.87 -6.70
CA LEU A 221 0.87 32.86 -6.59
C LEU A 221 0.40 32.01 -5.43
N VAL A 222 -0.58 32.51 -4.69
CA VAL A 222 -1.38 31.73 -3.73
C VAL A 222 -2.82 31.70 -4.22
N SER A 223 -3.38 30.51 -4.42
CA SER A 223 -4.82 30.36 -4.65
C SER A 223 -5.54 30.28 -3.32
N ALA A 224 -6.73 30.86 -3.23
CA ALA A 224 -7.57 30.74 -2.05
C ALA A 224 -9.04 30.42 -2.39
N THR A 225 -9.66 29.58 -1.58
CA THR A 225 -11.08 29.22 -1.69
C THR A 225 -11.78 29.49 -0.36
N GLY A 226 -12.88 30.24 -0.39
CA GLY A 226 -13.58 30.70 0.81
C GLY A 226 -15.02 30.25 0.87
N LEU A 227 -15.40 29.59 1.95
CA LEU A 227 -16.78 29.18 2.28
C LEU A 227 -17.23 29.93 3.52
N THR A 228 -18.22 30.81 3.37
CA THR A 228 -18.57 31.82 4.38
C THR A 228 -20.07 32.00 4.56
N LEU A 229 -20.47 32.39 5.77
CA LEU A 229 -21.84 32.66 6.18
C LEU A 229 -21.97 34.09 6.70
N ALA A 230 -23.03 34.77 6.28
CA ALA A 230 -23.48 36.02 6.90
C ALA A 230 -24.34 35.70 8.14
N ALA A 231 -23.97 36.30 9.27
CA ALA A 231 -24.72 36.25 10.52
C ALA A 231 -24.97 37.67 11.05
N SER A 232 -25.79 37.80 12.08
CA SER A 232 -26.15 39.11 12.67
C SER A 232 -24.96 39.83 13.32
N ASP A 233 -23.94 39.08 13.73
CA ASP A 233 -22.71 39.56 14.37
C ASP A 233 -21.54 39.73 13.38
N GLY A 234 -21.68 39.28 12.13
CA GLY A 234 -20.67 39.43 11.08
C GLY A 234 -20.55 38.20 10.17
N VAL A 235 -19.42 38.07 9.48
CA VAL A 235 -19.12 36.91 8.63
C VAL A 235 -18.35 35.86 9.42
N ARG A 236 -18.72 34.59 9.24
CA ARG A 236 -18.01 33.42 9.78
C ARG A 236 -17.76 32.39 8.69
N GLY A 237 -16.68 31.63 8.77
CA GLY A 237 -16.37 30.66 7.71
C GLY A 237 -14.93 30.17 7.70
N GLU A 238 -14.55 29.52 6.60
CA GLU A 238 -13.21 28.99 6.36
C GLU A 238 -12.62 29.53 5.05
N LEU A 239 -11.31 29.84 5.07
CA LEU A 239 -10.52 30.21 3.90
C LEU A 239 -9.37 29.22 3.75
N ALA A 240 -9.33 28.49 2.64
CA ALA A 240 -8.25 27.56 2.33
C ALA A 240 -7.24 28.19 1.39
N PHE A 241 -5.95 27.92 1.58
CA PHE A 241 -4.84 28.48 0.80
C PHE A 241 -3.90 27.41 0.28
N GLY A 242 -3.42 27.57 -0.95
CA GLY A 242 -2.42 26.69 -1.57
C GLY A 242 -1.44 27.46 -2.46
N PHE A 243 -0.17 27.05 -2.49
CA PHE A 243 0.85 27.65 -3.35
C PHE A 243 0.73 27.18 -4.80
N GLY A 244 0.50 28.14 -5.71
CA GLY A 244 0.34 27.92 -7.13
C GLY A 244 -1.09 28.18 -7.62
N PHE A 245 -1.29 28.02 -8.92
CA PHE A 245 -2.59 28.18 -9.57
C PHE A 245 -3.53 27.02 -9.22
N ALA A 246 -4.77 27.33 -8.83
CA ALA A 246 -5.82 26.39 -8.41
C ALA A 246 -5.46 25.43 -7.25
N ALA A 247 -4.33 25.65 -6.56
CA ALA A 247 -3.81 24.73 -5.54
C ALA A 247 -4.73 24.59 -4.31
N ALA A 248 -5.56 25.59 -4.00
CA ALA A 248 -6.58 25.48 -2.95
C ALA A 248 -7.70 24.49 -3.29
N GLN A 249 -7.98 24.29 -4.59
CA GLN A 249 -9.09 23.48 -5.11
C GLN A 249 -8.63 22.09 -5.54
N SER A 250 -7.36 21.98 -5.97
CA SER A 250 -6.72 20.75 -6.43
C SER A 250 -5.29 20.72 -5.89
N PRO A 251 -5.09 20.38 -4.60
CA PRO A 251 -3.79 20.44 -3.93
C PRO A 251 -2.71 19.56 -4.56
N GLY A 252 -3.09 18.48 -5.24
CA GLY A 252 -2.14 17.53 -5.82
C GLY A 252 -1.24 16.92 -4.73
N SER A 253 0.09 16.98 -4.93
CA SER A 253 1.08 16.52 -3.96
C SER A 253 1.47 17.56 -2.89
N ARG A 254 0.96 18.79 -2.98
CA ARG A 254 1.28 19.88 -2.05
C ARG A 254 0.22 19.99 -0.97
N VAL A 255 0.62 20.52 0.18
CA VAL A 255 -0.30 20.73 1.30
C VAL A 255 -0.96 22.11 1.26
N ASN A 256 -2.18 22.18 1.77
CA ASN A 256 -2.92 23.43 1.95
C ASN A 256 -3.02 23.79 3.44
N SER A 257 -3.33 25.06 3.70
CA SER A 257 -3.71 25.56 5.02
C SER A 257 -5.14 26.05 5.00
N VAL A 258 -5.78 26.14 6.17
CA VAL A 258 -7.14 26.65 6.32
C VAL A 258 -7.23 27.60 7.52
N ALA A 259 -7.82 28.78 7.32
CA ALA A 259 -8.12 29.76 8.35
C ALA A 259 -9.62 29.81 8.64
N TYR A 260 -10.01 29.43 9.87
CA TYR A 260 -11.36 29.48 10.40
C TYR A 260 -11.60 30.81 11.14
N HIS A 261 -12.65 31.54 10.78
CA HIS A 261 -12.96 32.84 11.37
C HIS A 261 -14.36 32.91 11.99
N TRP A 262 -14.43 33.69 13.07
CA TRP A 262 -15.65 34.11 13.73
C TRP A 262 -15.59 35.61 14.05
N PRO A 263 -16.70 36.37 13.97
CA PRO A 263 -16.70 37.80 14.23
C PRO A 263 -16.22 38.19 15.64
N THR A 264 -16.45 37.34 16.62
CA THR A 264 -16.07 37.55 18.02
C THR A 264 -14.62 37.17 18.34
N LEU A 265 -13.95 36.43 17.46
CA LEU A 265 -12.55 36.05 17.65
C LEU A 265 -11.64 37.24 17.31
N THR A 266 -10.63 37.49 18.15
CA THR A 266 -9.63 38.54 17.85
C THR A 266 -8.77 38.17 16.62
N ALA A 267 -8.56 36.87 16.38
CA ALA A 267 -7.78 36.30 15.29
C ALA A 267 -8.38 34.94 14.82
N PRO A 268 -8.21 34.55 13.55
CA PRO A 268 -8.69 33.26 13.05
C PRO A 268 -7.94 32.07 13.68
N LEU A 269 -8.61 30.92 13.75
CA LEU A 269 -8.01 29.63 14.09
C LEU A 269 -7.46 28.99 12.82
N TRP A 270 -6.28 28.38 12.88
CA TRP A 270 -5.58 27.81 11.75
C TRP A 270 -5.49 26.28 11.80
N TYR A 271 -5.57 25.68 10.62
CA TYR A 271 -5.19 24.30 10.34
C TYR A 271 -4.11 24.28 9.25
N GLY A 272 -3.08 23.46 9.45
CA GLY A 272 -2.00 23.26 8.50
C GLY A 272 -0.77 22.71 9.20
N THR A 273 -0.07 21.77 8.55
CA THR A 273 1.14 21.16 9.10
C THR A 273 2.28 22.17 9.10
N GLN A 274 2.68 22.66 7.92
CA GLN A 274 3.79 23.60 7.79
C GLN A 274 3.29 24.87 7.15
N LEU A 275 3.24 25.94 7.92
CA LEU A 275 2.75 27.20 7.39
C LEU A 275 3.94 28.05 6.87
N ARG A 276 3.72 28.88 5.84
CA ARG A 276 4.69 29.85 5.29
C ARG A 276 4.06 31.23 5.14
N GLN A 277 4.60 32.26 5.81
CA GLN A 277 3.97 33.57 5.89
C GLN A 277 4.21 34.20 4.54
N VAL A 278 3.14 34.74 3.97
CA VAL A 278 3.20 35.43 2.70
C VAL A 278 2.80 36.88 2.88
N HIS A 279 3.52 37.76 2.22
CA HIS A 279 3.10 39.14 2.05
C HIS A 279 2.24 39.22 0.80
N VAL A 280 1.00 39.72 0.94
CA VAL A 280 0.07 39.83 -0.19
C VAL A 280 0.21 41.20 -0.83
N ASP A 281 0.72 41.22 -2.06
CA ASP A 281 0.88 42.44 -2.86
C ASP A 281 -0.43 42.83 -3.53
N LYS A 282 -1.17 41.83 -4.05
CA LYS A 282 -2.44 42.05 -4.77
C LYS A 282 -3.43 40.90 -4.62
N LEU A 283 -4.71 41.25 -4.62
CA LEU A 283 -5.85 40.33 -4.52
C LEU A 283 -6.65 40.34 -5.83
N TRP A 284 -6.96 39.16 -6.37
CA TRP A 284 -7.88 38.99 -7.49
C TRP A 284 -9.03 38.08 -7.10
N LEU A 285 -10.26 38.53 -7.36
CA LEU A 285 -11.48 37.75 -7.18
C LEU A 285 -11.88 37.14 -8.53
N VAL A 286 -11.86 35.80 -8.60
CA VAL A 286 -12.10 35.06 -9.84
C VAL A 286 -13.42 34.31 -9.87
N GLN A 287 -14.09 34.15 -8.72
CA GLN A 287 -15.44 33.58 -8.63
C GLN A 287 -16.16 34.04 -7.36
N VAL A 288 -17.48 34.27 -7.48
CA VAL A 288 -18.41 34.41 -6.35
C VAL A 288 -19.70 33.68 -6.70
N ARG A 289 -20.12 32.74 -5.85
CA ARG A 289 -21.40 32.03 -6.02
C ARG A 289 -22.05 31.68 -4.66
N PRO A 290 -23.38 31.47 -4.63
CA PRO A 290 -24.06 31.00 -3.43
C PRO A 290 -23.57 29.61 -3.01
N ALA A 291 -23.52 29.37 -1.71
CA ALA A 291 -23.18 28.07 -1.11
C ALA A 291 -24.33 27.52 -0.24
N PRO A 292 -25.55 27.35 -0.79
CA PRO A 292 -26.68 26.84 -0.02
C PRO A 292 -26.36 25.46 0.59
N GLY A 293 -26.71 25.30 1.87
CA GLY A 293 -26.40 24.10 2.64
C GLY A 293 -25.09 24.15 3.43
N TYR A 294 -24.20 25.14 3.18
CA TYR A 294 -23.05 25.34 4.05
C TYR A 294 -23.52 25.70 5.47
N THR A 295 -23.08 24.91 6.45
CA THR A 295 -23.39 25.10 7.87
C THR A 295 -22.11 24.90 8.67
N LEU A 296 -21.82 25.84 9.57
CA LEU A 296 -20.62 25.81 10.42
C LEU A 296 -20.97 25.37 11.86
N GLU A 297 -22.16 25.73 12.32
CA GLU A 297 -22.76 25.27 13.58
C GLU A 297 -23.84 24.22 13.28
N ARG A 298 -23.93 23.20 14.13
CA ARG A 298 -24.90 22.12 13.94
C ARG A 298 -25.38 21.54 15.26
N ARG A 299 -26.63 21.09 15.27
CA ARG A 299 -27.17 20.15 16.25
C ARG A 299 -27.00 18.75 15.68
N VAL A 300 -26.20 17.92 16.33
CA VAL A 300 -25.94 16.54 15.91
C VAL A 300 -26.52 15.56 16.91
N GLN A 301 -26.88 14.39 16.41
CA GLN A 301 -27.06 13.21 17.25
C GLN A 301 -25.68 12.59 17.46
N ARG A 302 -25.33 12.19 18.68
CA ARG A 302 -24.13 11.39 18.97
C ARG A 302 -24.51 10.10 19.65
N LEU A 303 -23.67 9.08 19.58
CA LEU A 303 -23.93 7.84 20.31
C LEU A 303 -23.89 8.08 21.83
N THR A 304 -24.68 7.34 22.59
CA THR A 304 -24.58 7.29 24.06
C THR A 304 -23.26 6.66 24.51
N ALA A 305 -22.87 6.87 25.76
CA ALA A 305 -21.61 6.30 26.28
C ALA A 305 -21.65 4.77 26.32
N GLU A 306 -22.80 4.22 26.68
CA GLU A 306 -23.07 2.78 26.75
C GLU A 306 -22.87 2.12 25.39
N VAL A 307 -23.47 2.68 24.33
CA VAL A 307 -23.36 2.15 22.96
C VAL A 307 -21.93 2.24 22.43
N ARG A 308 -21.19 3.31 22.74
CA ARG A 308 -19.76 3.39 22.36
C ARG A 308 -18.93 2.28 23.01
N THR A 309 -19.15 2.02 24.30
CA THR A 309 -18.44 0.95 25.02
C THR A 309 -18.79 -0.41 24.44
N GLU A 310 -20.05 -0.65 24.09
CA GLU A 310 -20.50 -1.89 23.46
C GLU A 310 -19.88 -2.09 22.07
N LEU A 311 -19.91 -1.06 21.21
CA LEU A 311 -19.27 -1.08 19.89
C LEU A 311 -17.76 -1.32 19.97
N ALA A 312 -17.07 -0.70 20.94
CA ALA A 312 -15.64 -0.92 21.15
C ALA A 312 -15.31 -2.36 21.60
N HIS A 313 -16.27 -3.06 22.20
CA HIS A 313 -16.09 -4.45 22.63
C HIS A 313 -16.31 -5.45 21.49
N CYS A 314 -17.25 -5.20 20.58
CA CYS A 314 -17.65 -6.15 19.53
C CYS A 314 -17.14 -5.80 18.11
N MET A 315 -16.61 -4.61 17.89
CA MET A 315 -16.09 -4.15 16.60
C MET A 315 -14.67 -3.62 16.74
N ARG A 316 -13.89 -3.65 15.65
CA ARG A 316 -12.56 -3.05 15.64
C ARG A 316 -12.68 -1.54 15.60
N ALA A 317 -12.33 -0.87 16.70
CA ALA A 317 -12.22 0.59 16.75
C ALA A 317 -10.92 1.04 16.08
N VAL A 318 -11.02 1.96 15.13
CA VAL A 318 -9.89 2.57 14.44
C VAL A 318 -9.99 4.10 14.55
N PRO A 319 -8.91 4.79 14.94
CA PRO A 319 -8.87 6.25 14.92
C PRO A 319 -9.13 6.81 13.53
N ALA A 320 -10.07 7.75 13.42
CA ALA A 320 -10.42 8.38 12.17
C ALA A 320 -10.64 9.88 12.38
N THR A 321 -10.00 10.71 11.55
CA THR A 321 -10.14 12.17 11.65
C THR A 321 -11.22 12.64 10.71
N ALA A 322 -12.33 13.16 11.23
CA ALA A 322 -13.40 13.67 10.37
C ALA A 322 -12.92 14.90 9.56
N LEU A 323 -12.96 14.78 8.24
CA LEU A 323 -12.79 15.88 7.30
C LEU A 323 -14.13 16.58 7.04
N LEU A 324 -15.17 15.78 6.82
CA LEU A 324 -16.57 16.20 6.76
C LEU A 324 -17.35 15.36 7.77
N PRO A 325 -17.75 15.92 8.92
CA PRO A 325 -18.32 15.10 9.97
C PRO A 325 -19.81 14.77 9.74
N PRO A 326 -20.32 13.64 10.27
CA PRO A 326 -21.72 13.23 10.10
C PRO A 326 -22.68 14.09 10.92
N SER A 327 -23.92 14.23 10.46
CA SER A 327 -24.99 14.91 11.21
C SER A 327 -25.71 14.02 12.23
N ALA A 328 -25.69 12.69 12.03
CA ALA A 328 -26.19 11.69 12.96
C ALA A 328 -25.34 10.42 12.90
N PRO A 329 -25.35 9.56 13.94
CA PRO A 329 -24.64 8.31 13.92
C PRO A 329 -25.27 7.38 12.90
N SER A 330 -24.43 6.63 12.22
CA SER A 330 -24.85 5.77 11.12
C SER A 330 -24.13 4.45 11.19
N LEU A 331 -24.84 3.41 10.74
CA LEU A 331 -24.30 2.07 10.56
C LEU A 331 -24.60 1.63 9.13
N GLY A 332 -23.56 1.30 8.37
CA GLY A 332 -23.73 0.92 6.98
C GLY A 332 -22.42 0.58 6.28
N SER A 333 -22.48 0.60 4.95
CA SER A 333 -21.32 0.43 4.09
C SER A 333 -20.51 1.72 4.00
N PHE A 334 -19.25 1.59 3.58
CA PHE A 334 -18.35 2.71 3.38
C PHE A 334 -17.56 2.55 2.08
N LEU A 335 -16.98 3.65 1.61
CA LEU A 335 -16.08 3.68 0.46
C LEU A 335 -14.69 4.14 0.89
N CYS A 336 -13.67 3.50 0.34
CA CYS A 336 -12.27 3.85 0.56
C CYS A 336 -11.61 4.29 -0.75
N ALA A 337 -10.77 5.32 -0.68
CA ALA A 337 -9.94 5.80 -1.79
C ALA A 337 -8.67 6.48 -1.24
N SER A 338 -7.59 6.57 -2.01
CA SER A 338 -6.37 7.23 -1.50
C SER A 338 -6.54 8.75 -1.41
N THR A 339 -7.27 9.35 -2.34
CA THR A 339 -7.56 10.78 -2.37
C THR A 339 -9.06 11.04 -2.39
N LEU A 340 -9.46 12.22 -1.93
CA LEU A 340 -10.84 12.65 -1.92
C LEU A 340 -11.43 12.89 -3.33
N ASP A 341 -10.62 13.32 -4.30
CA ASP A 341 -10.99 13.37 -5.73
C ASP A 341 -11.29 11.98 -6.33
N ASP A 342 -10.48 10.96 -5.99
CA ASP A 342 -10.76 9.58 -6.41
C ASP A 342 -12.04 9.06 -5.74
N ALA A 343 -12.24 9.34 -4.45
CA ALA A 343 -13.47 8.99 -3.75
C ALA A 343 -14.71 9.56 -4.44
N TRP A 344 -14.68 10.84 -4.83
CA TRP A 344 -15.80 11.50 -5.51
C TRP A 344 -16.09 10.86 -6.86
N SER A 345 -15.04 10.62 -7.64
CA SER A 345 -15.13 9.96 -8.94
C SER A 345 -15.75 8.57 -8.81
N ARG A 346 -15.35 7.78 -7.80
CA ARG A 346 -15.93 6.46 -7.51
C ARG A 346 -17.38 6.57 -7.05
N TYR A 347 -17.70 7.53 -6.18
CA TYR A 347 -19.06 7.78 -5.70
C TYR A 347 -20.05 8.04 -6.84
N LEU A 348 -19.68 8.90 -7.80
CA LEU A 348 -20.51 9.20 -8.98
C LEU A 348 -20.76 7.98 -9.88
N ARG A 349 -19.88 6.98 -9.82
CA ARG A 349 -19.97 5.73 -10.59
C ARG A 349 -20.86 4.66 -9.97
N LEU A 350 -21.25 4.82 -8.71
CA LEU A 350 -22.10 3.89 -7.98
C LEU A 350 -23.56 3.98 -8.44
N SER A 351 -24.30 2.88 -8.32
CA SER A 351 -25.74 2.91 -8.55
C SER A 351 -26.44 3.78 -7.50
N PRO A 352 -27.59 4.41 -7.81
CA PRO A 352 -28.32 5.24 -6.84
C PRO A 352 -28.66 4.49 -5.54
N SER A 353 -28.91 3.18 -5.63
CA SER A 353 -29.18 2.33 -4.46
C SER A 353 -27.97 2.18 -3.54
N VAL A 354 -26.76 2.09 -4.10
CA VAL A 354 -25.52 1.97 -3.31
C VAL A 354 -25.10 3.34 -2.77
N GLN A 355 -25.26 4.40 -3.57
CA GLN A 355 -25.05 5.78 -3.10
C GLN A 355 -25.90 6.08 -1.85
N ALA A 356 -27.17 5.67 -1.86
CA ALA A 356 -28.08 5.85 -0.73
C ALA A 356 -27.75 4.97 0.49
N ALA A 357 -27.02 3.86 0.31
CA ALA A 357 -26.64 2.94 1.37
C ALA A 357 -25.28 3.28 2.02
N LEU A 358 -24.47 4.12 1.37
CA LEU A 358 -23.20 4.57 1.92
C LEU A 358 -23.41 5.45 3.15
N THR A 359 -22.59 5.22 4.15
CA THR A 359 -22.64 5.95 5.42
C THR A 359 -21.38 6.73 5.73
N ALA A 360 -20.26 6.40 5.09
CA ALA A 360 -18.99 7.12 5.25
C ALA A 360 -18.05 6.93 4.06
N ILE A 361 -17.17 7.91 3.88
CA ILE A 361 -16.03 7.87 2.96
C ILE A 361 -14.73 7.93 3.77
N PHE A 362 -13.74 7.12 3.43
CA PHE A 362 -12.42 7.10 4.06
C PHE A 362 -11.31 7.37 3.03
N VAL A 363 -10.44 8.33 3.32
CA VAL A 363 -9.35 8.74 2.42
C VAL A 363 -8.03 9.00 3.14
N GLU A 364 -6.90 8.86 2.46
CA GLU A 364 -5.56 9.12 3.05
C GLU A 364 -5.20 10.60 3.00
N SER A 365 -5.66 11.29 1.96
CA SER A 365 -5.43 12.72 1.75
C SER A 365 -6.64 13.41 1.12
N GLY A 366 -6.79 14.69 1.44
CA GLY A 366 -7.85 15.55 0.93
C GLY A 366 -8.13 16.71 1.89
N VAL A 367 -8.72 17.77 1.37
CA VAL A 367 -9.08 18.97 2.13
C VAL A 367 -10.57 19.24 2.01
N ALA A 368 -11.23 19.62 3.10
CA ALA A 368 -12.68 19.80 3.13
C ALA A 368 -13.18 20.92 2.19
N SER A 369 -12.31 21.87 1.89
CA SER A 369 -12.52 23.03 1.02
C SER A 369 -12.15 22.78 -0.44
N GLU A 370 -11.53 21.65 -0.76
CA GLU A 370 -11.24 21.30 -2.15
C GLU A 370 -12.54 20.96 -2.88
N HIS A 371 -12.46 20.85 -4.20
CA HIS A 371 -13.62 20.63 -5.04
C HIS A 371 -14.48 19.43 -4.60
N SER A 372 -13.88 18.25 -4.49
CA SER A 372 -14.55 17.03 -4.04
C SER A 372 -15.06 17.09 -2.60
N GLY A 373 -14.36 17.82 -1.72
CA GLY A 373 -14.83 18.08 -0.35
C GLY A 373 -16.13 18.89 -0.31
N ILE A 374 -16.25 19.92 -1.16
CA ILE A 374 -17.49 20.67 -1.32
C ILE A 374 -18.60 19.75 -1.84
N MET A 375 -18.27 18.82 -2.74
CA MET A 375 -19.27 17.93 -3.36
C MET A 375 -19.85 16.93 -2.35
N PHE A 376 -19.00 16.23 -1.58
CA PHE A 376 -19.47 15.32 -0.54
C PHE A 376 -20.27 16.01 0.55
N ARG A 377 -19.92 17.25 0.88
CA ARG A 377 -20.66 18.08 1.85
C ARG A 377 -22.09 18.31 1.38
N GLN A 378 -22.30 18.56 0.09
CA GLN A 378 -23.63 18.74 -0.49
C GLN A 378 -24.46 17.45 -0.51
N GLN A 379 -23.81 16.31 -0.68
CA GLN A 379 -24.44 14.99 -0.56
C GLN A 379 -24.74 14.60 0.90
N ASN A 380 -24.35 15.45 1.87
CA ASN A 380 -24.45 15.18 3.31
C ASN A 380 -23.80 13.84 3.70
N LEU A 381 -22.71 13.48 3.00
CA LEU A 381 -21.98 12.24 3.22
C LEU A 381 -20.68 12.55 3.98
N PRO A 382 -20.44 11.93 5.15
CA PRO A 382 -19.26 12.23 5.93
C PRO A 382 -18.00 11.60 5.33
N VAL A 383 -16.88 12.30 5.50
CA VAL A 383 -15.55 11.94 4.99
C VAL A 383 -14.56 11.95 6.13
N PHE A 384 -13.70 10.93 6.19
CA PHE A 384 -12.70 10.74 7.23
C PHE A 384 -11.30 10.54 6.64
N LEU A 385 -10.30 11.19 7.23
CA LEU A 385 -8.88 10.98 6.97
C LEU A 385 -8.35 9.81 7.80
N ILE A 386 -7.73 8.83 7.13
CA ILE A 386 -7.18 7.60 7.70
C ILE A 386 -6.17 6.96 6.72
N GLN A 387 -5.13 6.28 7.21
CA GLN A 387 -4.29 5.44 6.36
C GLN A 387 -5.09 4.21 5.92
N LEU A 388 -5.17 3.92 4.62
CA LEU A 388 -6.01 2.80 4.16
C LEU A 388 -5.53 1.45 4.68
N THR A 389 -4.24 1.34 4.99
CA THR A 389 -3.62 0.17 5.62
C THR A 389 -4.15 -0.12 7.03
N ASP A 390 -4.70 0.88 7.72
CA ASP A 390 -5.28 0.73 9.06
C ASP A 390 -6.74 0.24 9.02
N ILE A 391 -7.41 0.35 7.87
CA ILE A 391 -8.80 -0.09 7.69
C ILE A 391 -8.83 -1.61 7.53
N PRO A 392 -9.57 -2.34 8.38
CA PRO A 392 -9.73 -3.78 8.21
C PRO A 392 -10.57 -4.08 6.95
N ALA A 393 -10.23 -5.15 6.23
CA ALA A 393 -10.96 -5.61 5.05
C ALA A 393 -12.33 -6.22 5.43
N VAL A 394 -13.29 -5.36 5.75
CA VAL A 394 -14.65 -5.72 6.19
C VAL A 394 -15.70 -4.78 5.57
N SER A 395 -16.98 -5.17 5.66
CA SER A 395 -18.04 -4.51 4.89
C SER A 395 -18.88 -3.48 5.65
N TRP A 396 -18.81 -3.47 6.99
CA TRP A 396 -19.65 -2.60 7.82
C TRP A 396 -18.82 -1.65 8.67
N VAL A 397 -19.33 -0.42 8.80
CA VAL A 397 -18.81 0.58 9.72
C VAL A 397 -19.94 1.23 10.52
N ALA A 398 -19.68 1.47 11.81
CA ALA A 398 -20.48 2.35 12.64
C ALA A 398 -19.68 3.64 12.94
N ILE A 399 -20.34 4.78 12.79
CA ILE A 399 -19.73 6.10 12.94
C ILE A 399 -20.46 6.87 14.04
N ASP A 400 -19.70 7.40 15.00
CA ASP A 400 -20.19 8.40 15.96
C ASP A 400 -19.95 9.81 15.38
N SER A 401 -20.98 10.66 15.37
CA SER A 401 -20.90 12.01 14.78
C SER A 401 -19.93 12.97 15.49
N MET A 402 -19.50 12.60 16.71
CA MET A 402 -18.58 13.35 17.55
C MET A 402 -17.41 12.50 18.07
N GLY A 403 -17.28 11.25 17.59
CA GLY A 403 -16.23 10.33 18.03
C GLY A 403 -14.96 10.47 17.17
N GLU A 404 -13.81 10.20 17.78
CA GLU A 404 -12.51 10.09 17.09
C GLU A 404 -12.26 8.66 16.57
N LEU A 405 -13.27 7.78 16.65
CA LEU A 405 -13.18 6.36 16.33
C LEU A 405 -14.28 5.98 15.33
N ALA A 406 -13.90 5.21 14.31
CA ALA A 406 -14.80 4.44 13.46
C ALA A 406 -14.74 2.97 13.89
N TYR A 407 -15.89 2.29 13.92
CA TYR A 407 -15.99 0.91 14.39
C TYR A 407 -16.31 -0.02 13.23
N PHE A 408 -15.42 -0.98 12.96
CA PHE A 408 -15.49 -1.83 11.77
C PHE A 408 -15.81 -3.28 12.10
N SER A 409 -16.65 -3.93 11.27
CA SER A 409 -17.01 -5.35 11.41
C SER A 409 -17.33 -6.00 10.07
N ALA A 410 -17.08 -7.31 9.97
CA ALA A 410 -17.48 -8.12 8.81
C ALA A 410 -19.00 -8.32 8.75
N GLN A 411 -19.66 -8.37 9.91
CA GLN A 411 -21.10 -8.55 10.04
C GLN A 411 -21.77 -7.30 10.60
N LYS A 412 -23.01 -7.05 10.17
CA LYS A 412 -23.82 -5.97 10.72
C LYS A 412 -24.04 -6.22 12.23
N PRO A 413 -23.58 -5.33 13.13
CA PRO A 413 -23.80 -5.50 14.56
C PRO A 413 -25.29 -5.44 14.90
N LEU A 414 -25.73 -6.32 15.81
CA LEU A 414 -27.09 -6.33 16.35
C LEU A 414 -27.24 -5.33 17.52
N ILE A 415 -26.72 -4.12 17.33
CA ILE A 415 -26.73 -3.05 18.35
C ILE A 415 -27.66 -1.95 17.88
N GLU A 416 -28.59 -1.54 18.76
CA GLU A 416 -29.45 -0.39 18.53
C GLU A 416 -28.66 0.90 18.81
N LEU A 417 -28.52 1.77 17.80
CA LEU A 417 -27.80 3.04 17.94
C LEU A 417 -28.63 4.05 18.75
N LYS A 418 -28.50 4.01 20.07
CA LYS A 418 -29.12 5.02 20.96
C LYS A 418 -28.31 6.32 20.91
N THR A 419 -29.00 7.41 20.63
CA THR A 419 -28.39 8.73 20.43
C THR A 419 -28.82 9.76 21.47
N GLU A 420 -27.98 10.76 21.67
CA GLU A 420 -28.28 11.98 22.44
C GLU A 420 -28.00 13.21 21.58
N THR A 421 -28.76 14.30 21.80
CA THR A 421 -28.58 15.55 21.06
C THR A 421 -27.41 16.35 21.64
N ALA A 422 -26.50 16.81 20.78
CA ALA A 422 -25.40 17.70 21.13
C ALA A 422 -25.30 18.87 20.14
N GLU A 423 -24.86 20.04 20.61
CA GLU A 423 -24.47 21.16 19.75
C GLU A 423 -22.96 21.08 19.47
N ALA A 424 -22.56 21.32 18.21
CA ALA A 424 -21.18 21.21 17.76
C ALA A 424 -20.85 22.26 16.69
N VAL A 425 -19.59 22.70 16.68
CA VAL A 425 -18.99 23.48 15.59
C VAL A 425 -18.13 22.54 14.76
N ASN A 426 -18.21 22.64 13.44
CA ASN A 426 -17.40 21.85 12.53
C ASN A 426 -15.99 22.41 12.42
N LEU A 427 -15.14 22.13 13.40
CA LEU A 427 -13.70 22.44 13.37
C LEU A 427 -12.91 21.13 13.25
N PRO A 428 -11.93 21.03 12.33
CA PRO A 428 -10.98 19.92 12.32
C PRO A 428 -10.29 19.78 13.68
N VAL A 429 -9.99 18.54 14.03
CA VAL A 429 -9.34 18.16 15.29
C VAL A 429 -8.04 18.97 15.49
N SER A 430 -7.24 19.13 14.45
CA SER A 430 -5.94 19.81 14.45
C SER A 430 -6.00 21.34 14.36
N VAL A 431 -7.17 21.97 14.44
CA VAL A 431 -7.28 23.43 14.46
C VAL A 431 -6.72 24.01 15.77
N GLN A 432 -6.04 25.14 15.66
CA GLN A 432 -5.43 25.86 16.78
C GLN A 432 -5.32 27.36 16.52
N ARG A 433 -5.25 28.19 17.57
CA ARG A 433 -4.85 29.59 17.38
C ARG A 433 -3.34 29.68 17.14
N VAL A 434 -2.94 30.56 16.22
CA VAL A 434 -1.55 30.96 16.00
C VAL A 434 -1.35 32.32 16.67
N PHE A 435 -0.43 32.39 17.65
CA PHE A 435 0.04 33.66 18.21
C PHE A 435 1.15 34.22 17.30
N ASP A 436 0.95 35.42 16.77
CA ASP A 436 1.91 36.10 15.89
C ASP A 436 2.74 37.14 16.66
N ASP A 437 3.86 37.56 16.09
CA ASP A 437 4.79 38.51 16.72
C ASP A 437 4.26 39.96 16.73
N SER A 438 3.01 40.20 16.28
CA SER A 438 2.41 41.53 16.20
C SER A 438 1.65 41.95 17.47
N GLU A 439 1.36 41.02 18.38
CA GLU A 439 0.78 41.30 19.70
C GLU A 439 1.90 41.54 20.75
N PRO A 440 2.17 42.81 21.16
CA PRO A 440 3.15 43.08 22.21
C PRO A 440 2.59 42.71 23.59
N LEU A 441 3.38 42.00 24.40
CA LEU A 441 3.06 41.71 25.80
C LEU A 441 4.28 41.98 26.68
N LEU A 442 4.04 42.67 27.79
CA LEU A 442 5.08 43.04 28.75
C LEU A 442 5.30 41.90 29.74
N ILE A 443 6.55 41.43 29.86
CA ILE A 443 6.95 40.31 30.74
C ILE A 443 6.46 40.49 32.20
N THR A 444 6.33 41.73 32.66
CA THR A 444 5.88 42.08 34.02
C THR A 444 4.39 41.80 34.29
N GLU A 445 3.58 41.52 33.26
CA GLU A 445 2.13 41.28 33.38
C GLU A 445 1.73 39.80 33.20
N LEU A 446 2.68 38.92 32.84
CA LEU A 446 2.43 37.49 32.68
C LEU A 446 2.17 36.83 34.06
N THR A 447 0.91 36.48 34.32
CA THR A 447 0.46 35.65 35.44
C THR A 447 -0.32 34.45 34.90
N SER A 448 -0.48 33.38 35.70
CA SER A 448 -1.31 32.23 35.30
C SER A 448 -2.74 32.64 34.92
N GLN A 449 -3.28 33.62 35.64
CA GLN A 449 -4.57 34.21 35.34
C GLN A 449 -4.54 34.98 34.02
N HIS A 450 -3.54 35.81 33.76
CA HIS A 450 -3.45 36.59 32.52
C HIS A 450 -3.27 35.71 31.27
N VAL A 451 -2.45 34.65 31.35
CA VAL A 451 -2.31 33.65 30.27
C VAL A 451 -3.63 32.92 30.04
N THR A 452 -4.31 32.56 31.14
CA THR A 452 -5.66 31.97 31.07
C THR A 452 -6.66 32.93 30.43
N ASP A 453 -6.60 34.21 30.75
CA ASP A 453 -7.48 35.24 30.22
C ASP A 453 -7.21 35.50 28.73
N ILE A 454 -5.93 35.55 28.30
CA ILE A 454 -5.55 35.65 26.88
C ILE A 454 -6.12 34.46 26.11
N LEU A 455 -5.98 33.23 26.63
CA LEU A 455 -6.48 32.02 26.01
C LEU A 455 -8.01 31.91 26.04
N GLN A 456 -8.63 32.33 27.14
CA GLN A 456 -10.07 32.40 27.26
C GLN A 456 -10.59 33.40 26.25
N ASN A 457 -10.14 34.65 26.28
CA ASN A 457 -10.50 35.71 25.33
C ASN A 457 -10.25 35.31 23.88
N ALA A 458 -9.18 34.56 23.63
CA ALA A 458 -8.86 34.05 22.31
C ALA A 458 -9.86 33.05 21.74
N LEU A 459 -10.54 32.31 22.60
CA LEU A 459 -11.57 31.33 22.25
C LEU A 459 -12.99 31.83 22.59
N THR A 460 -13.10 32.96 23.30
CA THR A 460 -14.34 33.59 23.71
C THR A 460 -15.14 34.00 22.48
N GLY A 461 -16.40 33.58 22.45
CA GLY A 461 -17.34 33.91 21.38
C GLY A 461 -17.50 32.83 20.31
N LEU A 462 -16.72 31.73 20.35
CA LEU A 462 -17.19 30.48 19.76
C LEU A 462 -18.51 30.10 20.43
N PRO A 463 -19.53 29.60 19.70
CA PRO A 463 -20.76 29.10 20.31
C PRO A 463 -20.44 27.99 21.31
N MET A 464 -21.33 27.75 22.30
CA MET A 464 -21.12 26.82 23.42
C MET A 464 -20.56 25.46 22.97
N LEU A 465 -19.23 25.34 22.97
CA LEU A 465 -18.55 24.09 22.71
C LEU A 465 -18.77 23.17 23.91
N ALA A 466 -18.96 21.88 23.66
CA ALA A 466 -18.92 20.90 24.73
C ALA A 466 -17.63 21.08 25.54
N LYS A 467 -17.72 21.00 26.88
CA LYS A 467 -16.57 21.23 27.79
C LYS A 467 -15.32 20.47 27.35
N LYS A 468 -15.49 19.24 26.86
CA LYS A 468 -14.39 18.41 26.32
C LYS A 468 -13.72 19.07 25.10
N SER A 469 -14.48 19.41 24.05
CA SER A 469 -13.96 20.03 22.82
C SER A 469 -13.32 21.39 23.09
N TYR A 470 -13.92 22.19 23.97
CA TYR A 470 -13.31 23.46 24.42
C TYR A 470 -11.96 23.23 25.09
N THR A 471 -11.90 22.26 26.01
CA THR A 471 -10.65 21.92 26.73
C THR A 471 -9.59 21.41 25.75
N THR A 472 -9.95 20.57 24.79
CA THR A 472 -9.04 20.05 23.76
C THR A 472 -8.53 21.14 22.82
N LEU A 473 -9.41 22.01 22.31
CA LEU A 473 -9.02 23.14 21.44
C LEU A 473 -8.12 24.13 22.19
N LYS A 474 -8.43 24.37 23.47
CA LYS A 474 -7.58 25.14 24.38
C LYS A 474 -6.20 24.49 24.48
N GLN A 475 -6.12 23.20 24.82
CA GLN A 475 -4.87 22.43 24.90
C GLN A 475 -4.04 22.48 23.63
N ARG A 476 -4.63 22.32 22.44
CA ARG A 476 -3.92 22.39 21.14
C ARG A 476 -3.41 23.79 20.83
N THR A 477 -4.20 24.81 21.16
CA THR A 477 -3.78 26.21 21.05
C THR A 477 -2.54 26.50 21.90
N ILE A 478 -2.37 25.79 23.02
CA ILE A 478 -1.22 25.90 23.92
C ILE A 478 -0.05 25.01 23.42
N PHE A 479 -0.35 23.76 23.06
CA PHE A 479 0.58 22.70 22.66
C PHE A 479 0.18 22.05 21.32
N PRO A 480 0.55 22.69 20.20
CA PRO A 480 0.41 22.14 18.86
C PRO A 480 1.18 20.83 18.67
N THR A 481 0.59 19.82 18.04
CA THR A 481 1.26 18.53 17.74
C THR A 481 1.72 18.42 16.28
N ASP A 482 2.39 17.30 15.99
CA ASP A 482 3.62 17.08 15.20
C ASP A 482 3.73 17.63 13.77
N THR A 483 3.94 18.93 13.66
CA THR A 483 5.17 19.59 13.17
C THR A 483 4.78 21.06 12.92
N TRP A 484 5.50 22.10 13.36
CA TRP A 484 6.43 22.91 12.56
C TRP A 484 6.94 24.14 13.30
N LEU A 485 8.04 24.72 12.78
CA LEU A 485 8.41 26.14 12.78
C LEU A 485 9.78 26.49 12.14
N GLN A 486 9.78 27.46 11.22
CA GLN A 486 10.93 28.13 10.61
C GLN A 486 11.18 29.49 11.29
N ASN A 487 12.39 30.09 11.21
CA ASN A 487 12.56 31.49 11.64
C ASN A 487 13.21 32.40 10.58
N GLY A 488 12.60 33.56 10.39
CA GLY A 488 12.68 34.44 9.24
C GLY A 488 11.31 35.05 8.91
N ASN A 489 10.82 35.17 7.67
CA ASN A 489 10.51 34.02 6.83
C ASN A 489 9.88 32.83 7.61
N ALA A 490 9.09 33.11 8.65
CA ALA A 490 8.63 32.16 9.66
C ALA A 490 7.11 31.96 9.61
N VAL A 491 6.62 30.73 9.81
CA VAL A 491 5.25 30.54 10.36
C VAL A 491 5.16 29.48 11.41
N ARG A 492 4.37 29.88 12.43
CA ARG A 492 4.10 29.27 13.74
C ARG A 492 2.74 28.56 13.73
N SER A 493 2.55 27.49 14.49
CA SER A 493 2.26 27.56 15.93
C SER A 493 2.61 26.22 16.57
N PRO A 494 3.78 26.14 17.25
CA PRO A 494 4.13 26.11 18.70
C PRO A 494 3.96 27.41 19.51
N SER A 495 3.00 28.22 19.09
CA SER A 495 3.10 29.66 19.25
C SER A 495 2.90 30.18 20.67
N LEU A 496 2.17 29.50 21.57
CA LEU A 496 2.06 29.96 22.96
C LEU A 496 3.22 29.47 23.82
N THR A 497 3.58 28.19 23.70
CA THR A 497 4.64 27.58 24.51
C THR A 497 6.00 28.18 24.17
N GLY A 498 6.33 28.35 22.89
CA GLY A 498 7.55 29.06 22.50
C GLY A 498 7.55 30.53 22.93
N TRP A 499 6.39 31.20 22.84
CA TRP A 499 6.24 32.61 23.23
C TRP A 499 6.33 32.84 24.75
N LEU A 500 5.74 31.97 25.58
CA LEU A 500 5.85 32.00 27.05
C LEU A 500 7.25 31.56 27.52
N LEU A 501 7.79 30.45 27.01
CA LEU A 501 9.12 29.95 27.40
C LEU A 501 10.25 30.93 27.01
N ALA A 502 10.13 31.62 25.86
CA ALA A 502 11.10 32.62 25.44
C ALA A 502 11.09 33.89 26.31
N GLN A 503 9.93 34.26 26.88
CA GLN A 503 9.79 35.45 27.71
C GLN A 503 10.06 35.19 29.20
N ALA A 504 9.75 33.98 29.70
CA ALA A 504 9.76 33.68 31.13
C ALA A 504 10.62 32.48 31.56
N GLY A 505 11.26 31.75 30.63
CA GLY A 505 12.04 30.55 30.96
C GLY A 505 11.19 29.45 31.62
N GLU A 506 11.74 28.67 32.56
CA GLU A 506 11.01 27.61 33.28
C GLU A 506 9.80 28.15 34.06
N ARG A 507 9.82 29.43 34.47
CA ARG A 507 8.69 30.08 35.15
C ARG A 507 7.45 30.21 34.28
N ALA A 508 7.58 30.06 32.96
CA ALA A 508 6.43 29.92 32.07
C ALA A 508 5.50 28.77 32.50
N THR A 509 6.03 27.72 33.14
CA THR A 509 5.21 26.63 33.71
C THR A 509 4.38 27.06 34.91
N GLU A 510 4.85 28.04 35.70
CA GLU A 510 4.08 28.66 36.79
C GLU A 510 2.88 29.46 36.25
N PHE A 511 2.93 29.84 34.97
CA PHE A 511 1.86 30.57 34.29
C PHE A 511 0.90 29.65 33.53
N LEU A 512 1.13 28.34 33.53
CA LEU A 512 0.17 27.35 33.01
C LEU A 512 -0.80 26.94 34.15
N PRO A 513 -2.09 26.75 33.88
CA PRO A 513 -3.06 26.27 34.88
C PRO A 513 -2.71 24.89 35.46
N PHE A 514 -2.89 24.74 36.77
CA PHE A 514 -2.58 23.53 37.54
C PHE A 514 -3.41 22.29 37.14
N ASP A 515 -4.56 22.49 36.49
CA ASP A 515 -5.48 21.44 36.04
C ASP A 515 -5.19 20.92 34.63
N TRP A 516 -4.10 21.35 33.98
CA TRP A 516 -3.73 20.86 32.65
C TRP A 516 -2.89 19.59 32.71
N PRO A 517 -3.22 18.56 31.92
CA PRO A 517 -2.35 17.41 31.77
C PRO A 517 -1.07 17.85 31.04
N THR A 518 0.07 17.54 31.62
CA THR A 518 1.34 17.49 30.89
C THR A 518 1.18 16.45 29.78
N THR A 519 0.97 16.91 28.54
CA THR A 519 1.01 16.03 27.37
C THR A 519 2.45 15.60 27.10
N ASP A 520 2.66 14.48 26.41
CA ASP A 520 4.01 14.03 26.01
C ASP A 520 4.76 15.12 25.23
N ALA A 521 4.06 15.89 24.40
CA ALA A 521 4.62 17.04 23.68
C ALA A 521 5.11 18.17 24.60
N MET A 522 4.36 18.50 25.68
CA MET A 522 4.81 19.48 26.68
C MET A 522 6.04 18.95 27.44
N ALA A 523 6.05 17.66 27.78
CA ALA A 523 7.18 17.02 28.42
C ALA A 523 8.44 17.09 27.53
N ASP A 524 8.30 16.89 26.22
CA ASP A 524 9.41 17.02 25.27
C ASP A 524 9.94 18.46 25.17
N TYR A 525 9.05 19.47 25.12
CA TYR A 525 9.45 20.88 25.11
C TYR A 525 10.09 21.33 26.43
N LEU A 526 9.61 20.83 27.57
CA LEU A 526 10.21 21.07 28.88
C LEU A 526 11.55 20.37 29.01
N CYS A 527 11.65 19.12 28.56
CA CYS A 527 12.92 18.39 28.49
C CYS A 527 13.93 19.15 27.62
N ALA A 528 13.48 19.71 26.49
CA ALA A 528 14.31 20.56 25.65
C ALA A 528 14.71 21.88 26.32
N LEU A 529 13.84 22.50 27.10
CA LEU A 529 14.17 23.68 27.89
C LEU A 529 15.16 23.36 29.02
N THR A 530 14.94 22.26 29.74
CA THR A 530 15.87 21.79 30.78
C THR A 530 17.22 21.43 30.16
N ALA A 531 17.24 20.82 28.97
CA ALA A 531 18.45 20.61 28.20
C ALA A 531 19.11 21.94 27.78
N LYS A 532 18.32 22.98 27.47
CA LYS A 532 18.85 24.33 27.20
C LYS A 532 19.49 24.97 28.43
N SER A 533 18.83 24.88 29.58
CA SER A 533 19.26 25.49 30.85
C SER A 533 20.39 24.71 31.53
N ASN A 534 20.39 23.39 31.37
CA ASN A 534 21.37 22.48 31.95
C ASN A 534 21.78 21.37 30.96
N PRO A 535 22.47 21.75 29.86
CA PRO A 535 22.83 20.82 28.78
C PRO A 535 23.72 19.67 29.26
N GLN A 536 24.60 19.91 30.23
CA GLN A 536 25.49 18.88 30.76
C GLN A 536 24.76 17.77 31.52
N SER A 537 23.60 18.06 32.09
CA SER A 537 22.80 17.05 32.80
C SER A 537 21.92 16.22 31.87
N VAL A 538 21.35 16.83 30.84
CA VAL A 538 20.38 16.16 29.94
C VAL A 538 21.06 15.55 28.72
N LEU A 539 22.16 16.15 28.26
CA LEU A 539 22.94 15.72 27.09
C LEU A 539 24.40 15.41 27.48
N PRO A 540 24.65 14.60 28.52
CA PRO A 540 25.98 14.42 29.07
C PRO A 540 26.98 13.87 28.06
N ARG A 541 26.57 12.96 27.16
CA ARG A 541 27.46 12.35 26.16
C ARG A 541 27.76 13.31 25.02
N LEU A 542 26.74 14.01 24.52
CA LEU A 542 26.91 15.06 23.51
C LEU A 542 27.78 16.22 24.01
N CYS A 543 27.56 16.71 25.24
CA CYS A 543 28.39 17.76 25.84
C CYS A 543 29.84 17.31 26.09
N LYS A 544 30.05 16.02 26.39
CA LYS A 544 31.39 15.44 26.50
C LYS A 544 32.07 15.34 25.13
N ALA A 545 31.34 14.97 24.08
CA ALA A 545 31.86 14.80 22.74
C ALA A 545 32.13 16.13 22.02
N ILE A 546 31.30 17.15 22.31
CA ILE A 546 31.39 18.50 21.75
C ILE A 546 31.50 19.47 22.95
N PRO A 547 32.71 19.74 23.46
CA PRO A 547 32.88 20.52 24.69
C PRO A 547 32.29 21.94 24.65
N THR A 548 32.19 22.52 23.46
CA THR A 548 31.58 23.85 23.22
C THR A 548 30.05 23.81 23.09
N LEU A 549 29.45 22.62 23.08
CA LEU A 549 28.02 22.42 22.86
C LEU A 549 27.19 23.10 23.93
N ALA A 550 27.58 22.97 25.20
CA ALA A 550 26.84 23.55 26.33
C ALA A 550 26.66 25.07 26.18
N ASP A 551 27.74 25.77 25.79
CA ASP A 551 27.72 27.23 25.61
C ASP A 551 26.89 27.65 24.39
N ARG A 552 26.94 26.88 23.29
CA ARG A 552 26.13 27.10 22.08
C ARG A 552 24.66 26.76 22.33
N PHE A 553 24.39 25.77 23.17
CA PHE A 553 23.04 25.29 23.52
C PHE A 553 22.19 26.38 24.16
N VAL A 554 22.77 27.11 25.11
CA VAL A 554 22.13 28.22 25.80
C VAL A 554 21.66 29.30 24.80
N GLN A 555 22.32 29.41 23.64
CA GLN A 555 22.02 30.37 22.59
C GLN A 555 20.99 29.86 21.56
N LEU A 556 20.67 28.56 21.54
CA LEU A 556 19.69 27.98 20.60
C LEU A 556 18.26 28.32 21.05
N ASN A 557 17.49 28.98 20.18
CA ASN A 557 16.10 29.34 20.45
C ASN A 557 15.08 28.33 19.89
N ASP A 558 15.53 27.36 19.07
CA ASP A 558 14.66 26.31 18.53
C ASP A 558 14.68 25.07 19.43
N LEU A 559 13.66 24.94 20.29
CA LEU A 559 13.50 23.78 21.16
C LEU A 559 13.33 22.46 20.38
N ARG A 560 12.89 22.47 19.11
CA ARG A 560 12.79 21.24 18.31
C ARG A 560 14.15 20.73 17.86
N LEU A 561 15.11 21.61 17.56
CA LEU A 561 16.50 21.17 17.35
C LEU A 561 16.97 20.49 18.63
N ILE A 562 16.74 21.09 19.79
CA ILE A 562 17.11 20.50 21.08
C ILE A 562 16.40 19.15 21.33
N MET A 563 15.14 18.99 20.95
CA MET A 563 14.45 17.69 21.00
C MET A 563 15.14 16.64 20.10
N GLN A 564 15.55 17.02 18.88
CA GLN A 564 16.33 16.11 18.03
C GLN A 564 17.68 15.76 18.67
N LEU A 565 18.27 16.68 19.44
CA LEU A 565 19.51 16.44 20.17
C LEU A 565 19.31 15.52 21.39
N ILE A 566 18.16 15.61 22.08
CA ILE A 566 17.77 14.64 23.11
C ILE A 566 17.56 13.25 22.49
N LYS A 567 16.84 13.16 21.36
CA LYS A 567 16.71 11.91 20.61
C LYS A 567 18.07 11.37 20.17
N THR A 568 18.97 12.26 19.77
CA THR A 568 20.35 11.93 19.39
C THR A 568 21.15 11.41 20.58
N GLU A 569 21.02 12.01 21.77
CA GLU A 569 21.66 11.53 23.01
C GLU A 569 21.22 10.10 23.34
N ALA A 570 19.92 9.78 23.23
CA ALA A 570 19.40 8.44 23.42
C ALA A 570 19.93 7.42 22.39
N TRP A 571 20.15 7.87 21.15
CA TRP A 571 20.77 7.02 20.12
C TRP A 571 22.28 6.87 20.30
N ILE A 572 23.00 7.88 20.80
CA ILE A 572 24.43 7.78 21.14
C ILE A 572 24.64 6.80 22.31
N GLU A 573 23.66 6.70 23.21
CA GLU A 573 23.66 5.67 24.26
C GLU A 573 23.58 4.26 23.70
N LYS A 574 22.64 4.03 22.77
CA LYS A 574 22.41 2.72 22.14
C LYS A 574 23.49 2.35 21.15
N LEU A 575 24.00 3.32 20.39
CA LEU A 575 24.95 3.15 19.28
C LEU A 575 26.15 4.12 19.41
N PRO A 576 27.12 3.86 20.31
CA PRO A 576 28.20 4.79 20.61
C PRO A 576 29.18 5.08 19.44
N SER A 577 29.18 4.22 18.42
CA SER A 577 30.07 4.32 17.24
C SER A 577 29.53 5.22 16.11
N VAL A 578 28.32 5.78 16.24
CA VAL A 578 27.72 6.63 15.20
C VAL A 578 28.30 8.04 15.23
N GLN A 579 28.58 8.63 14.05
CA GLN A 579 28.98 10.03 13.88
C GLN A 579 27.83 11.03 14.08
N LEU A 580 26.90 10.78 15.00
CA LEU A 580 25.83 11.75 15.28
C LEU A 580 26.39 13.03 15.87
N THR A 581 27.48 12.96 16.63
CA THR A 581 28.13 14.11 17.28
C THR A 581 28.64 15.15 16.27
N SER A 582 29.29 14.74 15.18
CA SER A 582 29.75 15.69 14.15
C SER A 582 28.58 16.33 13.40
N LEU A 583 27.51 15.59 13.15
CA LEU A 583 26.28 16.12 12.55
C LEU A 583 25.57 17.11 13.47
N VAL A 584 25.55 16.84 14.78
CA VAL A 584 25.06 17.78 15.79
C VAL A 584 25.88 19.06 15.77
N ASP A 585 27.21 18.96 15.74
CA ASP A 585 28.09 20.13 15.66
C ASP A 585 27.83 20.93 14.36
N ALA A 586 27.67 20.24 13.23
CA ALA A 586 27.34 20.85 11.93
C ALA A 586 25.96 21.52 11.91
N ALA A 587 24.91 20.85 12.42
CA ALA A 587 23.54 21.37 12.48
C ALA A 587 23.42 22.60 13.40
N ILE A 588 24.33 22.76 14.37
CA ILE A 588 24.39 23.90 15.28
C ILE A 588 25.23 25.04 14.71
N THR A 589 26.33 24.75 14.01
CA THR A 589 27.27 25.76 13.47
C THR A 589 26.84 26.36 12.14
N ALA A 590 26.24 25.55 11.28
CA ALA A 590 25.70 25.94 9.99
C ALA A 590 24.17 25.95 10.10
N PRO A 591 23.51 27.10 10.36
CA PRO A 591 22.04 27.17 10.48
C PRO A 591 21.29 26.91 9.15
N TYR A 592 21.99 26.37 8.14
CA TYR A 592 21.43 25.96 6.87
C TYR A 592 20.51 24.76 7.08
N SER A 593 19.35 24.78 6.41
CA SER A 593 18.31 23.75 6.39
C SER A 593 18.86 22.32 6.35
N ASP A 594 19.93 22.09 5.61
CA ASP A 594 20.36 20.77 5.17
C ASP A 594 20.97 19.90 6.28
N ALA A 595 21.84 20.44 7.15
CA ALA A 595 22.46 19.63 8.22
C ALA A 595 21.43 19.22 9.29
N ARG A 596 20.50 20.13 9.63
CA ARG A 596 19.36 19.84 10.50
C ARG A 596 18.41 18.82 9.85
N LEU A 597 18.02 19.04 8.60
CA LEU A 597 17.14 18.12 7.86
C LEU A 597 17.77 16.75 7.74
N LEU A 598 19.09 16.68 7.53
CA LEU A 598 19.82 15.41 7.49
C LEU A 598 19.79 14.70 8.84
N LEU A 599 20.00 15.43 9.95
CA LEU A 599 19.87 14.86 11.30
C LEU A 599 18.45 14.33 11.55
N GLU A 600 17.43 15.07 11.12
CA GLU A 600 16.03 14.66 11.19
C GLU A 600 15.76 13.40 10.35
N CYS A 601 16.22 13.36 9.10
CA CYS A 601 16.15 12.18 8.24
C CYS A 601 16.81 10.96 8.89
N ILE A 602 18.01 11.12 9.46
CA ILE A 602 18.73 10.03 10.13
C ILE A 602 17.97 9.51 11.35
N LEU A 603 17.44 10.40 12.19
CA LEU A 603 16.67 10.02 13.37
C LEU A 603 15.36 9.32 12.99
N HIS A 604 14.70 9.75 11.91
CA HIS A 604 13.52 9.08 11.35
C HIS A 604 13.86 7.66 10.86
N VAL A 605 14.91 7.51 10.04
CA VAL A 605 15.31 6.20 9.53
C VAL A 605 15.74 5.26 10.66
N LEU A 606 16.42 5.78 11.69
CA LEU A 606 16.76 5.00 12.88
C LEU A 606 15.51 4.54 13.65
N ALA A 607 14.51 5.40 13.80
CA ALA A 607 13.24 5.01 14.39
C ALA A 607 12.52 3.92 13.57
N ASP A 608 12.55 4.03 12.23
CA ASP A 608 12.00 2.99 11.34
C ASP A 608 12.70 1.63 11.55
N THR A 609 14.00 1.61 11.87
CA THR A 609 14.72 0.37 12.19
C THR A 609 14.29 -0.30 13.50
N GLU A 610 13.49 0.36 14.34
CA GLU A 610 12.93 -0.23 15.56
C GLU A 610 11.50 -0.77 15.36
N ILE A 611 10.86 -0.49 14.22
CA ILE A 611 9.49 -0.94 13.91
C ILE A 611 9.48 -2.45 13.62
N LEU A 612 10.38 -2.89 12.73
CA LEU A 612 10.56 -4.30 12.41
C LEU A 612 11.80 -4.84 13.14
N PRO A 613 11.68 -5.94 13.92
CA PRO A 613 12.80 -6.53 14.64
C PRO A 613 13.65 -7.38 13.69
N ILE A 614 14.22 -6.75 12.67
CA ILE A 614 15.06 -7.42 11.65
C ILE A 614 16.40 -6.72 11.45
N TYR A 615 16.63 -5.60 12.15
CA TYR A 615 17.83 -4.78 12.03
C TYR A 615 18.73 -4.92 13.25
N GLU A 616 20.01 -5.19 13.01
CA GLU A 616 21.06 -5.23 14.02
C GLU A 616 21.76 -3.87 14.15
N ASP A 617 22.47 -3.65 15.26
CA ASP A 617 23.16 -2.38 15.53
C ASP A 617 24.25 -2.06 14.49
N THR A 618 24.92 -3.08 13.97
CA THR A 618 25.89 -2.96 12.86
C THR A 618 25.23 -2.46 11.58
N GLU A 619 24.00 -2.89 11.31
CA GLU A 619 23.23 -2.47 10.14
C GLU A 619 22.71 -1.04 10.32
N ARG A 620 22.22 -0.69 11.52
CA ARG A 620 21.87 0.69 11.87
C ARG A 620 23.05 1.64 11.65
N LEU A 621 24.24 1.25 12.11
CA LEU A 621 25.47 2.01 11.88
C LEU A 621 25.77 2.22 10.40
N ASN A 622 25.71 1.15 9.59
CA ASN A 622 25.96 1.23 8.16
C ASN A 622 24.95 2.14 7.45
N ILE A 623 23.67 2.07 7.81
CA ILE A 623 22.62 2.94 7.28
C ILE A 623 22.97 4.41 7.55
N VAL A 624 23.31 4.75 8.79
CA VAL A 624 23.67 6.14 9.13
C VAL A 624 24.91 6.59 8.35
N HIS A 625 25.96 5.77 8.28
CA HIS A 625 27.16 6.12 7.52
C HIS A 625 26.87 6.37 6.03
N SER A 626 26.01 5.56 5.40
CA SER A 626 25.58 5.78 4.02
C SER A 626 24.83 7.10 3.83
N LEU A 627 23.89 7.43 4.74
CA LEU A 627 23.13 8.68 4.67
C LEU A 627 24.03 9.91 4.84
N VAL A 628 24.95 9.88 5.80
CA VAL A 628 25.91 10.97 6.03
C VAL A 628 26.83 11.16 4.84
N GLY A 629 27.48 10.08 4.38
CA GLY A 629 28.41 10.15 3.25
C GLY A 629 27.73 10.62 1.96
N ALA A 630 26.47 10.22 1.73
CA ALA A 630 25.72 10.68 0.56
C ALA A 630 25.40 12.18 0.62
N ALA A 631 24.98 12.69 1.79
CA ALA A 631 24.68 14.10 1.97
C ALA A 631 25.93 14.99 1.83
N GLU A 632 27.09 14.54 2.30
CA GLU A 632 28.37 15.23 2.10
C GLU A 632 28.78 15.31 0.62
N SER A 633 28.31 14.37 -0.21
CA SER A 633 28.77 14.22 -1.59
C SER A 633 27.98 15.01 -2.64
N THR A 634 26.68 15.33 -2.43
CA THR A 634 25.81 16.22 -3.25
C THR A 634 24.30 16.09 -2.97
N LEU A 635 23.85 15.12 -2.16
CA LEU A 635 22.43 14.79 -2.02
C LEU A 635 21.66 15.82 -1.17
N SER A 636 20.53 16.31 -1.66
CA SER A 636 19.67 17.24 -0.90
C SER A 636 18.89 16.51 0.21
N PRO A 637 19.03 16.93 1.48
CA PRO A 637 18.25 16.35 2.58
C PRO A 637 16.73 16.52 2.41
N ALA A 638 16.27 17.54 1.67
CA ALA A 638 14.85 17.70 1.34
C ALA A 638 14.33 16.58 0.42
N SER A 639 15.12 16.18 -0.59
CA SER A 639 14.78 15.04 -1.45
C SER A 639 14.81 13.71 -0.69
N LEU A 640 15.72 13.57 0.28
CA LEU A 640 15.76 12.41 1.18
C LEU A 640 14.49 12.34 2.03
N LEU A 641 14.08 13.47 2.60
CA LEU A 641 12.86 13.59 3.39
C LEU A 641 11.61 13.28 2.56
N GLU A 642 11.56 13.72 1.30
CA GLU A 642 10.48 13.39 0.37
C GLU A 642 10.34 11.87 0.18
N ILE A 643 11.45 11.15 0.04
CA ILE A 643 11.46 9.68 -0.07
C ILE A 643 11.10 9.02 1.27
N ILE A 644 11.53 9.55 2.42
CA ILE A 644 11.18 9.00 3.74
C ILE A 644 9.67 9.14 4.01
N HIS A 645 9.07 10.29 3.66
CA HIS A 645 7.66 10.56 3.91
C HIS A 645 6.72 9.94 2.88
N HIS A 646 7.13 9.90 1.61
CA HIS A 646 6.25 9.45 0.53
C HIS A 646 6.70 8.18 -0.18
N GLY A 647 7.94 7.77 0.00
CA GLY A 647 8.41 6.45 -0.40
C GLY A 647 8.03 5.39 0.63
N GLN A 648 8.05 4.14 0.19
CA GLN A 648 7.79 2.97 1.02
C GLN A 648 9.06 2.11 1.14
N LEU A 649 10.24 2.71 1.07
CA LEU A 649 11.50 1.97 1.11
C LEU A 649 11.85 1.52 2.53
N ALA A 650 12.41 0.32 2.64
CA ALA A 650 13.05 -0.13 3.85
C ALA A 650 14.31 0.71 4.16
N PRO A 651 14.67 0.91 5.44
CA PRO A 651 15.89 1.62 5.84
C PRO A 651 17.18 1.20 5.10
N THR A 652 17.40 -0.11 4.95
CA THR A 652 18.59 -0.64 4.21
C THR A 652 18.54 -0.33 2.72
N ALA A 653 17.37 -0.43 2.09
CA ALA A 653 17.20 -0.12 0.68
C ALA A 653 17.40 1.38 0.41
N LEU A 654 16.92 2.24 1.31
CA LEU A 654 17.19 3.68 1.26
C LEU A 654 18.68 3.99 1.40
N ALA A 655 19.37 3.35 2.35
CA ALA A 655 20.81 3.51 2.54
C ALA A 655 21.61 3.12 1.28
N SER A 656 21.24 2.03 0.61
CA SER A 656 21.88 1.65 -0.66
C SER A 656 21.56 2.62 -1.79
N LEU A 657 20.33 3.13 -1.86
CA LEU A 657 19.88 4.06 -2.91
C LEU A 657 20.61 5.41 -2.83
N VAL A 658 20.81 5.97 -1.63
CA VAL A 658 21.50 7.27 -1.47
C VAL A 658 22.97 7.21 -1.92
N CYS A 659 23.60 6.04 -1.87
CA CYS A 659 24.95 5.82 -2.37
C CYS A 659 25.02 5.79 -3.92
N ALA A 660 23.87 5.83 -4.60
CA ALA A 660 23.76 5.81 -6.06
C ALA A 660 22.98 7.04 -6.58
N PRO A 661 23.60 8.22 -6.73
CA PRO A 661 22.90 9.49 -6.99
C PRO A 661 21.98 9.49 -8.22
N LYS A 662 22.38 8.81 -9.31
CA LYS A 662 21.55 8.67 -10.51
C LYS A 662 20.29 7.84 -10.26
N ALA A 663 20.42 6.73 -9.54
CA ALA A 663 19.30 5.87 -9.18
C ALA A 663 18.38 6.56 -8.17
N PHE A 664 18.95 7.31 -7.22
CA PHE A 664 18.20 8.15 -6.28
C PHE A 664 17.31 9.17 -7.00
N ALA A 665 17.88 9.92 -7.96
CA ALA A 665 17.12 10.88 -8.76
C ALA A 665 16.02 10.21 -9.61
N ALA A 666 16.31 9.05 -10.20
CA ALA A 666 15.32 8.28 -10.96
C ALA A 666 14.18 7.76 -10.07
N TYR A 667 14.48 7.32 -8.85
CA TYR A 667 13.47 6.88 -7.89
C TYR A 667 12.55 8.04 -7.47
N LEU A 668 13.13 9.21 -7.19
CA LEU A 668 12.35 10.41 -6.89
C LEU A 668 11.40 10.80 -8.04
N ALA A 669 11.91 10.77 -9.28
CA ALA A 669 11.10 11.04 -10.47
C ALA A 669 9.99 10.00 -10.68
N PHE A 670 10.23 8.74 -10.30
CA PHE A 670 9.27 7.65 -10.38
C PHE A 670 8.11 7.74 -9.39
N LEU A 671 8.32 8.35 -8.20
CA LEU A 671 7.27 8.46 -7.18
C LEU A 671 6.03 9.23 -7.66
N THR A 672 6.20 10.23 -8.53
CA THR A 672 5.06 11.04 -9.02
C THR A 672 4.15 10.24 -9.95
N PRO A 673 4.63 9.63 -11.06
CA PRO A 673 3.81 8.75 -11.89
C PRO A 673 3.19 7.56 -11.13
N LEU A 674 3.93 6.99 -10.17
CA LEU A 674 3.41 5.90 -9.32
C LEU A 674 2.19 6.37 -8.51
N LYS A 675 2.28 7.53 -7.86
CA LYS A 675 1.16 8.12 -7.11
C LYS A 675 -0.04 8.41 -8.02
N CYS A 676 0.19 8.99 -9.19
CA CYS A 676 -0.88 9.26 -10.16
C CYS A 676 -1.58 7.97 -10.61
N PHE A 677 -0.81 6.92 -10.91
CA PHE A 677 -1.36 5.64 -11.33
C PHE A 677 -2.15 4.94 -10.20
N LYS A 678 -1.59 4.90 -8.97
CA LYS A 678 -2.27 4.37 -7.79
C LYS A 678 -3.57 5.13 -7.49
N ALA A 679 -3.56 6.46 -7.60
CA ALA A 679 -4.74 7.30 -7.39
C ALA A 679 -5.80 7.11 -8.48
N ALA A 680 -5.40 6.83 -9.73
CA ALA A 680 -6.35 6.57 -10.80
C ALA A 680 -7.12 5.25 -10.60
N GLY A 681 -6.47 4.21 -10.06
CA GLY A 681 -7.13 2.95 -9.69
C GLY A 681 -7.91 2.33 -10.85
N ALA A 682 -9.23 2.16 -10.69
CA ALA A 682 -10.11 1.66 -11.75
C ALA A 682 -10.20 2.57 -12.99
N LEU A 683 -9.85 3.85 -12.86
CA LEU A 683 -9.80 4.80 -13.98
C LEU A 683 -8.46 4.84 -14.70
N ALA A 684 -7.45 4.11 -14.22
CA ALA A 684 -6.11 4.13 -14.83
C ALA A 684 -6.22 3.85 -16.33
N GLY A 685 -5.75 4.81 -17.13
CA GLY A 685 -5.79 4.76 -18.59
C GLY A 685 -4.42 4.47 -19.19
N ALA A 686 -4.38 4.49 -20.52
CA ALA A 686 -3.14 4.29 -21.28
C ALA A 686 -2.09 5.38 -20.96
N ARG A 687 -2.51 6.61 -20.63
CA ARG A 687 -1.62 7.71 -20.31
C ARG A 687 -0.89 7.49 -18.99
N GLU A 688 -1.62 7.22 -17.90
CA GLU A 688 -1.04 6.97 -16.58
C GLU A 688 -0.12 5.74 -16.63
N ALA A 689 -0.54 4.69 -17.35
CA ALA A 689 0.28 3.49 -17.55
C ALA A 689 1.56 3.78 -18.35
N ALA A 690 1.50 4.64 -19.38
CA ALA A 690 2.67 5.02 -20.18
C ALA A 690 3.66 5.88 -19.39
N ASP A 691 3.16 6.87 -18.64
CA ASP A 691 3.98 7.73 -17.79
C ASP A 691 4.69 6.89 -16.70
N LEU A 692 3.95 5.95 -16.08
CA LEU A 692 4.52 5.01 -15.12
C LEU A 692 5.56 4.09 -15.77
N LEU A 693 5.28 3.53 -16.94
CA LEU A 693 6.19 2.65 -17.66
C LEU A 693 7.49 3.36 -18.04
N GLN A 694 7.42 4.60 -18.52
CA GLN A 694 8.59 5.39 -18.86
C GLN A 694 9.46 5.68 -17.63
N ALA A 695 8.84 6.09 -16.52
CA ALA A 695 9.56 6.33 -15.28
C ALA A 695 10.16 5.04 -14.70
N ALA A 696 9.42 3.93 -14.77
CA ALA A 696 9.89 2.60 -14.36
C ALA A 696 11.09 2.14 -15.23
N ALA A 697 11.07 2.35 -16.54
CA ALA A 697 12.20 2.01 -17.41
C ALA A 697 13.49 2.74 -17.00
N SER A 698 13.40 4.04 -16.78
CA SER A 698 14.54 4.85 -16.32
C SER A 698 15.05 4.40 -14.94
N LEU A 699 14.14 4.10 -14.02
CA LEU A 699 14.48 3.56 -12.70
C LEU A 699 15.16 2.18 -12.80
N MET A 700 14.63 1.26 -13.59
CA MET A 700 15.18 -0.09 -13.75
C MET A 700 16.59 -0.07 -14.36
N GLU A 701 16.82 0.80 -15.34
CA GLU A 701 18.14 0.98 -15.95
C GLU A 701 19.16 1.52 -14.94
N THR A 702 18.80 2.58 -14.21
CA THR A 702 19.71 3.22 -13.25
C THR A 702 20.00 2.33 -12.04
N LEU A 703 19.02 1.56 -11.55
CA LEU A 703 19.23 0.55 -10.50
C LEU A 703 20.14 -0.58 -10.95
N HIS A 704 20.01 -1.03 -12.21
CA HIS A 704 20.88 -2.05 -12.78
C HIS A 704 22.33 -1.54 -12.90
N GLN A 705 22.52 -0.32 -13.42
CA GLN A 705 23.84 0.31 -13.51
C GLN A 705 24.49 0.55 -12.14
N ALA A 706 23.67 0.81 -11.11
CA ALA A 706 24.11 0.97 -9.73
C ALA A 706 24.39 -0.37 -9.00
N ASN A 707 24.11 -1.51 -9.64
CA ASN A 707 24.21 -2.84 -9.03
C ASN A 707 23.38 -2.97 -7.74
N LEU A 708 22.12 -2.54 -7.79
CA LEU A 708 21.15 -2.64 -6.68
C LEU A 708 20.00 -3.64 -6.97
N PRO A 709 20.31 -4.94 -7.12
CA PRO A 709 19.33 -5.96 -7.51
C PRO A 709 18.21 -6.18 -6.50
N ALA A 710 18.44 -6.02 -5.19
CA ALA A 710 17.36 -6.22 -4.20
C ALA A 710 16.31 -5.11 -4.31
N LEU A 711 16.75 -3.86 -4.39
CA LEU A 711 15.85 -2.71 -4.61
C LEU A 711 15.15 -2.80 -5.97
N GLN A 712 15.85 -3.24 -7.01
CA GLN A 712 15.24 -3.50 -8.32
C GLN A 712 14.12 -4.55 -8.23
N GLY A 713 14.34 -5.64 -7.48
CA GLY A 713 13.33 -6.66 -7.21
C GLY A 713 12.12 -6.11 -6.47
N LEU A 714 12.34 -5.40 -5.35
CA LEU A 714 11.26 -4.80 -4.54
C LEU A 714 10.42 -3.80 -5.34
N CYS A 715 11.05 -2.92 -6.12
CA CYS A 715 10.33 -1.98 -6.99
C CYS A 715 9.52 -2.70 -8.08
N ARG A 716 10.03 -3.82 -8.62
CA ARG A 716 9.27 -4.62 -9.58
C ARG A 716 8.07 -5.29 -8.95
N ILE A 717 8.20 -5.84 -7.74
CA ILE A 717 7.09 -6.48 -7.05
C ILE A 717 6.02 -5.45 -6.64
N ASP A 718 6.42 -4.27 -6.11
CA ASP A 718 5.46 -3.19 -5.84
C ASP A 718 4.70 -2.77 -7.10
N LEU A 719 5.37 -2.73 -8.26
CA LEU A 719 4.71 -2.49 -9.55
C LEU A 719 3.78 -3.63 -9.97
N VAL A 720 4.17 -4.89 -9.80
CA VAL A 720 3.29 -6.06 -10.06
C VAL A 720 2.03 -5.96 -9.22
N ASP A 721 2.16 -5.71 -7.91
CA ASP A 721 1.03 -5.54 -7.00
C ASP A 721 0.16 -4.35 -7.40
N THR A 722 0.79 -3.22 -7.78
CA THR A 722 0.09 -2.00 -8.20
C THR A 722 -0.74 -2.24 -9.48
N TYR A 723 -0.18 -2.95 -10.46
CA TYR A 723 -0.89 -3.33 -11.68
C TYR A 723 -1.99 -4.36 -11.40
N ASP A 724 -1.75 -5.39 -10.60
CA ASP A 724 -2.76 -6.40 -10.21
C ASP A 724 -3.95 -5.73 -9.51
N GLN A 725 -3.71 -4.81 -8.58
CA GLN A 725 -4.76 -4.05 -7.90
C GLN A 725 -5.58 -3.20 -8.88
N ALA A 726 -4.92 -2.44 -9.77
CA ALA A 726 -5.60 -1.64 -10.78
C ALA A 726 -6.42 -2.52 -11.74
N LEU A 727 -5.85 -3.63 -12.22
CA LEU A 727 -6.49 -4.58 -13.11
C LEU A 727 -7.67 -5.30 -12.46
N LYS A 728 -7.60 -5.65 -11.17
CA LYS A 728 -8.74 -6.20 -10.40
C LYS A 728 -9.86 -5.17 -10.22
N ALA A 729 -9.51 -3.92 -9.96
CA ALA A 729 -10.48 -2.84 -9.85
C ALA A 729 -11.20 -2.60 -11.19
N VAL A 730 -10.46 -2.60 -12.30
CA VAL A 730 -11.04 -2.51 -13.65
C VAL A 730 -11.88 -3.74 -13.98
N LEU A 731 -11.40 -4.96 -13.68
CA LEU A 731 -12.16 -6.20 -13.90
C LEU A 731 -13.49 -6.19 -13.16
N THR A 732 -13.52 -5.69 -11.93
CA THR A 732 -14.76 -5.52 -11.15
C THR A 732 -15.73 -4.60 -11.91
N GLU A 733 -15.24 -3.46 -12.43
CA GLU A 733 -16.07 -2.57 -13.26
C GLU A 733 -16.54 -3.25 -14.57
N VAL A 734 -15.69 -4.07 -15.22
CA VAL A 734 -16.07 -4.85 -16.44
C VAL A 734 -17.21 -5.81 -16.13
N VAL A 735 -17.10 -6.58 -15.04
CA VAL A 735 -18.09 -7.58 -14.63
C VAL A 735 -19.42 -6.90 -14.28
N ASP A 736 -19.37 -5.80 -13.54
CA ASP A 736 -20.56 -5.08 -13.07
C ASP A 736 -21.28 -4.33 -14.20
N ARG A 737 -20.54 -3.66 -15.09
CA ARG A 737 -21.11 -2.76 -16.11
C ARG A 737 -21.32 -3.41 -17.46
N ARG A 738 -20.52 -4.44 -17.77
CA ARG A 738 -20.51 -5.10 -19.09
C ARG A 738 -20.33 -4.13 -20.26
N ASP A 739 -19.58 -3.04 -20.06
CA ASP A 739 -19.40 -2.01 -21.07
C ASP A 739 -18.11 -2.22 -21.92
N PRO A 740 -18.18 -2.04 -23.26
CA PRO A 740 -17.03 -2.29 -24.13
C PRO A 740 -15.81 -1.37 -23.87
N ILE A 741 -16.04 -0.15 -23.37
CA ILE A 741 -14.97 0.84 -23.16
C ILE A 741 -14.09 0.44 -21.98
N THR A 742 -14.71 0.02 -20.88
CA THR A 742 -14.02 -0.51 -19.69
C THR A 742 -13.31 -1.82 -20.02
N HIS A 743 -13.92 -2.70 -20.83
CA HIS A 743 -13.26 -3.92 -21.31
C HIS A 743 -12.03 -3.60 -22.18
N GLN A 744 -12.13 -2.62 -23.07
CA GLN A 744 -11.00 -2.16 -23.87
C GLN A 744 -9.87 -1.60 -22.98
N ARG A 745 -10.21 -0.77 -21.99
CA ARG A 745 -9.26 -0.25 -21.01
C ARG A 745 -8.57 -1.38 -20.23
N TYR A 746 -9.30 -2.45 -19.88
CA TYR A 746 -8.74 -3.62 -19.23
C TYR A 746 -7.66 -4.29 -20.09
N LEU A 747 -7.93 -4.47 -21.38
CA LEU A 747 -6.98 -5.02 -22.36
C LEU A 747 -5.77 -4.10 -22.59
N ASP A 748 -5.97 -2.78 -22.57
CA ASP A 748 -4.91 -1.79 -22.74
C ASP A 748 -3.96 -1.77 -21.53
N LEU A 749 -4.49 -1.86 -20.31
CA LEU A 749 -3.69 -2.01 -19.10
C LEU A 749 -2.92 -3.33 -19.08
N LEU A 750 -3.52 -4.44 -19.51
CA LEU A 750 -2.81 -5.73 -19.67
C LEU A 750 -1.65 -5.62 -20.67
N SER A 751 -1.86 -4.91 -21.79
CA SER A 751 -0.82 -4.64 -22.77
C SER A 751 0.32 -3.81 -22.17
N GLY A 752 -0.02 -2.76 -21.41
CA GLY A 752 0.94 -1.93 -20.68
C GLY A 752 1.74 -2.74 -19.65
N TRP A 753 1.10 -3.68 -18.97
CA TRP A 753 1.77 -4.56 -18.00
C TRP A 753 2.73 -5.56 -18.68
N ILE A 754 2.36 -6.11 -19.83
CA ILE A 754 3.28 -6.92 -20.65
C ILE A 754 4.49 -6.06 -21.09
N ALA A 755 4.28 -4.81 -21.49
CA ALA A 755 5.37 -3.89 -21.83
C ALA A 755 6.30 -3.63 -20.63
N PHE A 756 5.74 -3.48 -19.43
CA PHE A 756 6.53 -3.42 -18.20
C PHE A 756 7.38 -4.69 -18.00
N ALA A 757 6.81 -5.88 -18.20
CA ALA A 757 7.57 -7.12 -18.06
C ALA A 757 8.73 -7.24 -19.06
N GLN A 758 8.58 -6.64 -20.25
CA GLN A 758 9.61 -6.59 -21.28
C GLN A 758 10.80 -5.67 -20.93
N LEU A 759 10.69 -4.82 -19.88
CA LEU A 759 11.83 -4.08 -19.34
C LEU A 759 12.87 -4.97 -18.63
N SER A 760 12.56 -6.25 -18.44
CA SER A 760 13.46 -7.24 -17.85
C SER A 760 14.17 -8.11 -18.90
N THR A 761 15.24 -8.79 -18.49
CA THR A 761 15.96 -9.72 -19.37
C THR A 761 15.17 -11.01 -19.57
N LEU A 762 14.46 -11.11 -20.69
CA LEU A 762 13.63 -12.28 -21.04
C LEU A 762 14.38 -13.29 -21.93
N SER A 763 14.15 -14.59 -21.70
CA SER A 763 14.57 -15.67 -22.61
C SER A 763 13.84 -15.59 -23.96
N ALA A 764 14.36 -16.27 -24.97
CA ALA A 764 13.72 -16.33 -26.29
C ALA A 764 12.27 -16.87 -26.21
N THR A 765 12.06 -17.89 -25.37
CA THR A 765 10.76 -18.51 -25.12
C THR A 765 9.79 -17.54 -24.45
N GLU A 766 10.20 -16.85 -23.38
CA GLU A 766 9.36 -15.85 -22.71
C GLU A 766 9.01 -14.70 -23.66
N LYS A 767 9.98 -14.19 -24.44
CA LYS A 767 9.72 -13.15 -25.44
C LYS A 767 8.73 -13.60 -26.51
N ALA A 768 8.75 -14.88 -26.90
CA ALA A 768 7.80 -15.44 -27.86
C ALA A 768 6.41 -15.58 -27.23
N ALA A 769 6.31 -16.07 -25.98
CA ALA A 769 5.06 -16.18 -25.24
C ALA A 769 4.36 -14.83 -25.07
N LEU A 770 5.07 -13.80 -24.57
CA LEU A 770 4.50 -12.46 -24.40
C LEU A 770 4.03 -11.84 -25.73
N ARG A 771 4.75 -12.09 -26.83
CA ARG A 771 4.30 -11.68 -28.17
C ARG A 771 3.03 -12.40 -28.58
N SER A 772 2.89 -13.69 -28.27
CA SER A 772 1.67 -14.44 -28.52
C SER A 772 0.48 -13.90 -27.71
N PHE A 773 0.70 -13.56 -26.44
CA PHE A 773 -0.33 -12.93 -25.61
C PHE A 773 -0.74 -11.54 -26.10
N LEU A 774 0.20 -10.73 -26.58
CA LEU A 774 -0.14 -9.45 -27.22
C LEU A 774 -1.00 -9.64 -28.48
N ARG A 775 -0.67 -10.63 -29.33
CA ARG A 775 -1.52 -10.99 -30.49
C ARG A 775 -2.90 -11.47 -30.07
N TRP A 776 -3.00 -12.19 -28.94
CA TRP A 776 -4.29 -12.59 -28.36
C TRP A 776 -5.08 -11.37 -27.88
N ILE A 777 -4.46 -10.44 -27.16
CA ILE A 777 -5.09 -9.18 -26.73
C ILE A 777 -5.59 -8.39 -27.94
N ASP A 778 -4.76 -8.22 -28.98
CA ASP A 778 -5.12 -7.51 -30.21
C ASP A 778 -6.37 -8.10 -30.86
N ARG A 779 -6.49 -9.42 -30.88
CA ARG A 779 -7.69 -10.09 -31.37
C ARG A 779 -8.89 -9.88 -30.44
N ALA A 780 -8.70 -10.00 -29.13
CA ALA A 780 -9.76 -9.84 -28.13
C ALA A 780 -10.43 -8.45 -28.20
N ARG A 781 -9.70 -7.41 -28.62
CA ARG A 781 -10.25 -6.06 -28.86
C ARG A 781 -11.38 -6.02 -29.90
N TYR A 782 -11.40 -6.97 -30.84
CA TYR A 782 -12.40 -7.04 -31.91
C TYR A 782 -13.45 -8.15 -31.68
N GLN A 783 -13.37 -8.87 -30.57
CA GLN A 783 -14.33 -9.91 -30.21
C GLN A 783 -15.41 -9.38 -29.27
N SER A 784 -16.56 -10.04 -29.26
CA SER A 784 -17.59 -9.77 -28.25
C SER A 784 -17.03 -10.11 -26.86
N MET A 785 -17.36 -9.28 -25.88
CA MET A 785 -16.99 -9.51 -24.49
C MET A 785 -17.49 -10.90 -24.02
N PRO A 786 -16.66 -11.68 -23.31
CA PRO A 786 -17.03 -13.02 -22.87
C PRO A 786 -18.18 -13.02 -21.84
N ASP A 787 -18.92 -14.13 -21.77
CA ASP A 787 -20.09 -14.28 -20.90
C ASP A 787 -19.75 -14.30 -19.41
N ASN A 788 -18.54 -14.76 -19.07
CA ASN A 788 -17.97 -14.80 -17.72
C ASN A 788 -16.44 -14.60 -17.77
N PHE A 789 -15.86 -14.35 -16.60
CA PHE A 789 -14.41 -14.13 -16.40
C PHE A 789 -13.84 -15.18 -15.42
N LEU A 790 -14.27 -16.44 -15.53
CA LEU A 790 -13.79 -17.52 -14.67
C LEU A 790 -12.30 -17.83 -14.93
N LEU A 791 -11.60 -18.31 -13.90
CA LEU A 791 -10.19 -18.70 -13.97
C LEU A 791 -9.98 -20.10 -14.56
N GLU A 792 -10.92 -21.02 -14.35
CA GLU A 792 -10.86 -22.39 -14.85
C GLU A 792 -11.09 -22.46 -16.36
N LEU A 793 -10.53 -23.50 -16.97
CA LEU A 793 -10.87 -23.91 -18.33
C LEU A 793 -12.28 -24.49 -18.33
N LYS A 794 -13.03 -24.33 -19.42
CA LYS A 794 -14.28 -25.09 -19.59
C LYS A 794 -14.02 -26.58 -19.43
N GLU A 795 -14.96 -27.31 -18.82
CA GLU A 795 -14.85 -28.77 -18.54
C GLU A 795 -14.31 -29.57 -19.74
N ASN A 796 -14.82 -29.31 -20.94
CA ASN A 796 -14.37 -30.00 -22.16
C ASN A 796 -12.93 -29.67 -22.60
N ILE A 797 -12.37 -28.53 -22.18
CA ILE A 797 -10.97 -28.17 -22.40
C ILE A 797 -10.11 -28.72 -21.27
N ALA A 798 -10.58 -28.64 -20.02
CA ALA A 798 -9.97 -29.23 -18.84
C ALA A 798 -9.80 -30.75 -18.98
N GLU A 799 -10.81 -31.49 -19.44
CA GLU A 799 -10.73 -32.94 -19.70
C GLU A 799 -9.62 -33.30 -20.71
N ARG A 800 -9.31 -32.41 -21.66
CA ARG A 800 -8.32 -32.66 -22.71
C ARG A 800 -6.91 -32.22 -22.32
N LEU A 801 -6.80 -31.15 -21.55
CA LEU A 801 -5.52 -30.48 -21.25
C LEU A 801 -5.08 -30.61 -19.78
N GLY A 802 -6.00 -31.00 -18.90
CA GLY A 802 -5.87 -30.97 -17.44
C GLY A 802 -6.21 -29.60 -16.85
N ASP A 803 -6.76 -29.58 -15.63
CA ASP A 803 -7.10 -28.35 -14.89
C ASP A 803 -5.90 -27.42 -14.67
N ASP A 804 -4.71 -28.01 -14.62
CA ASP A 804 -3.46 -27.30 -14.36
C ASP A 804 -2.81 -26.66 -15.60
N PHE A 805 -3.41 -26.77 -16.79
CA PHE A 805 -2.79 -26.31 -18.03
C PHE A 805 -2.59 -24.78 -18.09
N LEU A 806 -3.44 -24.01 -17.42
CA LEU A 806 -3.31 -22.54 -17.31
C LEU A 806 -2.24 -22.08 -16.31
N ARG A 807 -1.54 -23.00 -15.64
CA ARG A 807 -0.37 -22.63 -14.81
C ARG A 807 0.74 -22.07 -15.69
N TRP A 808 1.36 -20.98 -15.26
CA TRP A 808 2.39 -20.31 -16.05
C TRP A 808 3.58 -21.24 -16.38
N GLN A 809 3.91 -22.19 -15.50
CA GLN A 809 4.98 -23.18 -15.71
C GLN A 809 4.71 -24.07 -16.92
N VAL A 810 3.43 -24.27 -17.29
CA VAL A 810 3.02 -25.11 -18.41
C VAL A 810 2.84 -24.27 -19.68
N LEU A 811 2.10 -23.14 -19.58
CA LEU A 811 1.73 -22.38 -20.78
C LEU A 811 2.86 -21.47 -21.31
N ILE A 812 3.65 -20.80 -20.46
CA ILE A 812 4.73 -19.90 -20.90
C ILE A 812 5.76 -20.61 -21.81
N PRO A 813 6.21 -21.85 -21.51
CA PRO A 813 7.17 -22.55 -22.37
C PRO A 813 6.68 -22.85 -23.79
N ILE A 814 5.37 -22.95 -24.01
CA ILE A 814 4.78 -23.41 -25.28
C ILE A 814 3.98 -22.33 -26.02
N ALA A 815 3.50 -21.29 -25.34
CA ALA A 815 2.64 -20.25 -25.91
C ALA A 815 3.26 -19.52 -27.10
N GLY A 816 4.59 -19.43 -27.16
CA GLY A 816 5.31 -18.79 -28.27
C GLY A 816 5.17 -19.52 -29.61
N ASN A 817 4.80 -20.80 -29.60
CA ASN A 817 4.57 -21.63 -30.80
C ASN A 817 3.09 -21.74 -31.17
N MET A 818 2.21 -21.09 -30.41
CA MET A 818 0.76 -21.11 -30.62
C MET A 818 0.33 -19.83 -31.32
N GLU A 819 -0.59 -19.97 -32.27
CA GLU A 819 -1.34 -18.84 -32.79
C GLU A 819 -2.44 -18.40 -31.80
N PRO A 820 -2.99 -17.17 -31.91
CA PRO A 820 -3.97 -16.67 -30.94
C PRO A 820 -5.22 -17.53 -30.74
N ASP A 821 -5.66 -18.29 -31.75
CA ASP A 821 -6.76 -19.27 -31.69
C ASP A 821 -6.39 -20.58 -30.98
N GLN A 822 -5.10 -20.88 -30.86
CA GLN A 822 -4.59 -22.11 -30.26
C GLN A 822 -4.29 -21.94 -28.77
N LEU A 823 -4.16 -20.70 -28.29
CA LEU A 823 -4.00 -20.41 -26.88
C LEU A 823 -5.27 -20.79 -26.11
N PRO A 824 -5.19 -21.58 -25.02
CA PRO A 824 -6.34 -21.96 -24.22
C PRO A 824 -6.76 -20.83 -23.26
N ILE A 825 -6.71 -19.59 -23.72
CA ILE A 825 -7.10 -18.39 -22.98
C ILE A 825 -8.44 -17.93 -23.53
N GLU A 826 -9.47 -18.01 -22.72
CA GLU A 826 -10.86 -17.70 -23.08
C GLU A 826 -11.25 -16.27 -22.71
N ASN A 827 -10.65 -15.72 -21.65
CA ASN A 827 -10.96 -14.38 -21.18
C ASN A 827 -9.71 -13.67 -20.61
N ALA A 828 -9.80 -12.34 -20.47
CA ALA A 828 -8.69 -11.51 -20.03
C ALA A 828 -8.28 -11.73 -18.56
N HIS A 829 -9.19 -12.25 -17.71
CA HIS A 829 -8.87 -12.56 -16.31
C HIS A 829 -7.95 -13.79 -16.18
N GLN A 830 -8.09 -14.79 -17.05
CA GLN A 830 -7.15 -15.91 -17.12
C GLN A 830 -5.73 -15.44 -17.50
N LEU A 831 -5.61 -14.57 -18.50
CA LEU A 831 -4.32 -13.99 -18.89
C LEU A 831 -3.75 -13.10 -17.77
N HIS A 832 -4.58 -12.28 -17.13
CA HIS A 832 -4.21 -11.49 -15.96
C HIS A 832 -3.60 -12.37 -14.87
N ASN A 833 -4.31 -13.40 -14.40
CA ASN A 833 -3.83 -14.26 -13.32
C ASN A 833 -2.55 -15.01 -13.71
N LEU A 834 -2.46 -15.49 -14.96
CA LEU A 834 -1.25 -16.14 -15.47
C LEU A 834 -0.04 -15.19 -15.46
N LEU A 835 -0.22 -13.96 -15.94
CA LEU A 835 0.83 -12.94 -15.95
C LEU A 835 1.23 -12.54 -14.53
N HIS A 836 0.26 -12.36 -13.63
CA HIS A 836 0.52 -12.03 -12.23
C HIS A 836 1.39 -13.11 -11.56
N GLN A 837 0.98 -14.38 -11.64
CA GLN A 837 1.73 -15.50 -11.05
C GLN A 837 3.13 -15.64 -11.68
N TRP A 838 3.23 -15.50 -13.00
CA TRP A 838 4.52 -15.54 -13.69
C TRP A 838 5.44 -14.39 -13.28
N MET A 839 4.93 -13.16 -13.23
CA MET A 839 5.73 -11.97 -12.89
C MET A 839 6.18 -12.00 -11.43
N LEU A 840 5.33 -12.41 -10.47
CA LEU A 840 5.74 -12.63 -9.09
C LEU A 840 6.84 -13.69 -9.00
N ALA A 841 6.73 -14.78 -9.78
CA ALA A 841 7.76 -15.80 -9.83
C ALA A 841 9.06 -15.33 -10.51
N ARG A 842 8.96 -14.41 -11.47
CA ARG A 842 10.08 -13.94 -12.30
C ARG A 842 10.85 -12.79 -11.68
N PHE A 843 10.17 -11.88 -11.00
CA PHE A 843 10.73 -10.67 -10.38
C PHE A 843 11.08 -10.86 -8.90
N ARG A 844 11.14 -12.11 -8.45
CA ARG A 844 11.54 -12.46 -7.09
C ARG A 844 12.80 -11.71 -6.67
N THR A 845 12.70 -11.02 -5.55
CA THR A 845 13.85 -10.39 -4.91
C THR A 845 14.79 -11.51 -4.45
N GLY A 846 16.02 -11.52 -4.97
CA GLY A 846 17.03 -12.49 -4.53
C GLY A 846 17.38 -12.29 -3.06
N VAL A 847 17.65 -13.39 -2.35
CA VAL A 847 18.20 -13.34 -0.98
C VAL A 847 19.69 -13.01 -1.07
N GLY A 848 19.99 -11.73 -1.26
CA GLY A 848 21.35 -11.20 -1.42
C GLY A 848 21.98 -10.73 -0.10
N SER A 849 23.27 -10.38 -0.16
CA SER A 849 23.99 -9.76 0.97
C SER A 849 23.43 -8.39 1.38
N GLU A 850 22.62 -7.75 0.52
CA GLU A 850 21.96 -6.46 0.74
C GLU A 850 20.84 -6.49 1.81
N LEU A 851 20.23 -7.66 2.05
CA LEU A 851 19.21 -7.81 3.09
C LEU A 851 19.85 -7.97 4.47
N SER A 852 19.11 -7.70 5.55
CA SER A 852 19.65 -7.90 6.89
C SER A 852 19.90 -9.38 7.21
N ALA A 853 20.85 -9.67 8.10
CA ALA A 853 21.17 -11.05 8.47
C ALA A 853 19.96 -11.77 9.09
N SER A 854 19.23 -11.07 9.97
CA SER A 854 18.00 -11.57 10.59
C SER A 854 16.89 -11.80 9.55
N LEU A 855 16.70 -10.89 8.59
CA LEU A 855 15.71 -11.10 7.52
C LEU A 855 16.08 -12.29 6.62
N ARG A 856 17.37 -12.45 6.25
CA ARG A 856 17.82 -13.63 5.49
C ARG A 856 17.52 -14.91 6.26
N LYS A 857 17.79 -14.94 7.58
CA LYS A 857 17.49 -16.09 8.42
C LYS A 857 15.98 -16.38 8.45
N LEU A 858 15.15 -15.36 8.61
CA LEU A 858 13.70 -15.48 8.58
C LEU A 858 13.19 -16.03 7.23
N ILE A 859 13.70 -15.53 6.11
CA ILE A 859 13.36 -16.04 4.76
C ILE A 859 13.79 -17.51 4.62
N ASN A 860 14.99 -17.87 5.08
CA ASN A 860 15.47 -19.25 5.03
C ASN A 860 14.64 -20.20 5.90
N ILE A 861 14.08 -19.74 7.02
CA ILE A 861 13.14 -20.52 7.84
C ILE A 861 11.80 -20.64 7.11
N ALA A 862 11.36 -19.57 6.45
CA ALA A 862 10.12 -19.54 5.68
C ALA A 862 10.19 -20.32 4.36
N ASP A 863 11.37 -20.65 3.84
CA ASP A 863 11.57 -21.49 2.66
C ASP A 863 10.77 -22.80 2.80
N GLY A 864 10.33 -23.35 1.67
CA GLY A 864 9.55 -24.59 1.68
C GLY A 864 10.39 -25.85 1.83
N PHE A 865 9.71 -26.97 2.07
CA PHE A 865 10.28 -28.29 1.93
C PHE A 865 10.59 -28.58 0.44
N GLY A 866 11.83 -28.40 0.01
CA GLY A 866 12.29 -28.65 -1.37
C GLY A 866 13.08 -27.49 -1.99
N ASP A 867 13.17 -27.44 -3.32
CA ASP A 867 13.99 -26.44 -4.04
C ASP A 867 13.33 -25.06 -4.20
N ALA A 868 12.03 -24.94 -3.92
CA ALA A 868 11.35 -23.66 -4.06
C ALA A 868 11.61 -22.77 -2.85
N ARG A 869 12.25 -21.65 -3.13
CA ARG A 869 12.55 -20.63 -2.14
C ARG A 869 11.41 -19.65 -1.97
N SER A 870 11.20 -19.26 -0.73
CA SER A 870 10.34 -18.15 -0.35
C SER A 870 10.85 -16.87 -0.95
N CYS A 871 9.91 -16.00 -1.29
CA CYS A 871 10.20 -14.74 -1.93
C CYS A 871 9.80 -13.61 -1.00
N LEU A 872 10.72 -12.66 -0.81
CA LEU A 872 10.42 -11.37 -0.23
C LEU A 872 9.56 -10.58 -1.23
N LEU A 873 8.26 -10.51 -0.98
CA LEU A 873 7.31 -9.75 -1.80
C LEU A 873 7.40 -8.26 -1.49
N ARG A 874 7.39 -7.92 -0.20
CA ARG A 874 7.33 -6.54 0.25
C ARG A 874 8.29 -6.32 1.40
N LEU A 875 9.04 -5.24 1.33
CA LEU A 875 9.86 -4.75 2.43
C LEU A 875 9.80 -3.23 2.41
N THR A 876 9.01 -2.69 3.35
CA THR A 876 8.81 -1.26 3.57
C THR A 876 9.30 -0.88 4.97
N ARG A 877 9.12 0.39 5.37
CA ARG A 877 9.49 0.85 6.71
C ARG A 877 8.79 0.11 7.85
N ASN A 878 7.57 -0.40 7.63
CA ASN A 878 6.75 -1.00 8.68
C ASN A 878 6.07 -2.32 8.30
N ILE A 879 6.22 -2.77 7.05
CA ILE A 879 5.64 -4.02 6.55
C ILE A 879 6.72 -4.87 5.90
N LEU A 880 6.76 -6.13 6.28
CA LEU A 880 7.54 -7.19 5.66
C LEU A 880 6.57 -8.28 5.18
N GLU A 881 6.64 -8.70 3.92
CA GLU A 881 5.83 -9.80 3.40
C GLU A 881 6.69 -10.85 2.69
N ILE A 882 6.54 -12.10 3.11
CA ILE A 882 7.23 -13.26 2.57
C ILE A 882 6.20 -14.21 1.96
N SER A 883 6.25 -14.40 0.63
CA SER A 883 5.47 -15.41 -0.07
C SER A 883 6.02 -16.81 0.21
N LEU A 884 5.11 -17.74 0.47
CA LEU A 884 5.40 -19.12 0.79
C LEU A 884 5.15 -20.02 -0.42
N PRO A 885 6.19 -20.66 -0.97
CA PRO A 885 6.05 -21.61 -2.06
C PRO A 885 5.55 -22.96 -1.54
N PHE A 886 5.08 -23.80 -2.47
CA PHE A 886 4.58 -25.15 -2.20
C PHE A 886 3.40 -25.23 -1.23
N VAL A 887 2.65 -24.13 -1.14
CA VAL A 887 1.35 -24.06 -0.51
C VAL A 887 0.32 -23.95 -1.64
N VAL A 888 -0.68 -24.83 -1.67
CA VAL A 888 -1.35 -25.28 -2.91
C VAL A 888 -1.93 -24.17 -3.80
N HIS A 889 -2.24 -22.97 -3.27
CA HIS A 889 -2.59 -21.79 -4.09
C HIS A 889 -1.85 -20.50 -3.72
N LYS A 890 -2.10 -19.96 -2.53
CA LYS A 890 -1.51 -18.70 -2.08
C LYS A 890 -1.30 -18.76 -0.57
N ALA A 891 -0.07 -18.49 -0.15
CA ALA A 891 0.22 -18.22 1.25
C ALA A 891 1.33 -17.20 1.40
N SER A 892 1.22 -16.38 2.44
CA SER A 892 2.25 -15.41 2.81
C SER A 892 2.27 -15.16 4.32
N PHE A 893 3.45 -14.78 4.79
CA PHE A 893 3.63 -14.17 6.10
C PHE A 893 3.78 -12.67 5.93
N LEU A 894 2.87 -11.90 6.52
CA LEU A 894 2.91 -10.44 6.56
C LEU A 894 3.15 -9.97 8.00
N PHE A 895 4.28 -9.32 8.23
CA PHE A 895 4.68 -8.79 9.53
C PHE A 895 4.49 -7.28 9.56
N ASN A 896 3.98 -6.78 10.67
CA ASN A 896 4.05 -5.37 11.04
C ASN A 896 4.47 -5.21 12.51
N GLU A 897 4.48 -3.98 13.03
CA GLU A 897 4.90 -3.69 14.42
C GLU A 897 4.12 -4.50 15.47
N LYS A 898 2.82 -4.76 15.22
CA LYS A 898 1.87 -5.26 16.21
C LYS A 898 1.50 -6.72 16.00
N GLU A 899 1.51 -7.21 14.77
CA GLU A 899 0.98 -8.53 14.41
C GLU A 899 1.73 -9.20 13.26
N LEU A 900 1.70 -10.54 13.28
CA LEU A 900 1.98 -11.40 12.13
C LEU A 900 0.63 -11.86 11.56
N ILE A 901 0.36 -11.51 10.31
CA ILE A 901 -0.79 -11.98 9.55
C ILE A 901 -0.32 -13.11 8.64
N VAL A 902 -1.02 -14.23 8.69
CA VAL A 902 -0.75 -15.37 7.83
C VAL A 902 -1.98 -15.61 6.99
N GLU A 903 -1.77 -15.56 5.67
CA GLU A 903 -2.78 -15.87 4.68
C GLU A 903 -2.55 -17.28 4.17
N PHE A 904 -3.60 -18.09 4.12
CA PHE A 904 -3.58 -19.39 3.48
C PHE A 904 -4.86 -19.60 2.68
N ALA A 905 -4.75 -19.78 1.37
CA ALA A 905 -5.87 -20.09 0.48
C ALA A 905 -5.95 -21.59 0.17
N GLU A 906 -7.17 -22.12 0.22
CA GLU A 906 -7.54 -23.43 -0.31
C GLU A 906 -7.53 -23.42 -1.85
N LEU A 907 -7.72 -24.60 -2.46
CA LEU A 907 -7.92 -24.66 -3.91
C LEU A 907 -9.20 -23.89 -4.32
N PRO A 908 -9.22 -23.16 -5.46
CA PRO A 908 -10.39 -22.47 -5.98
C PRO A 908 -11.57 -23.42 -6.10
N ASN A 909 -12.75 -22.89 -5.81
CA ASN A 909 -14.04 -23.57 -5.90
C ASN A 909 -14.18 -24.81 -5.00
N ALA A 910 -13.30 -25.00 -4.00
CA ALA A 910 -13.52 -25.99 -2.95
C ALA A 910 -14.88 -25.73 -2.26
N PRO A 911 -15.77 -26.73 -2.18
CA PRO A 911 -17.05 -26.57 -1.50
C PRO A 911 -16.80 -26.37 0.00
N GLU A 912 -17.69 -25.66 0.69
CA GLU A 912 -17.52 -25.31 2.11
C GLU A 912 -17.36 -26.55 3.00
N GLU A 913 -18.00 -27.65 2.62
CA GLU A 913 -17.92 -28.95 3.29
C GLU A 913 -16.55 -29.64 3.18
N ASP A 914 -15.71 -29.28 2.19
CA ASP A 914 -14.43 -29.96 1.90
C ASP A 914 -13.20 -29.07 2.14
N ILE A 915 -13.29 -28.13 3.09
CA ILE A 915 -12.19 -27.25 3.50
C ILE A 915 -11.47 -27.74 4.76
N GLY A 916 -11.45 -29.06 5.00
CA GLY A 916 -10.91 -29.69 6.21
C GLY A 916 -9.47 -29.30 6.54
N ARG A 917 -8.65 -28.96 5.54
CA ARG A 917 -7.30 -28.39 5.75
C ARG A 917 -7.33 -27.09 6.55
N LEU A 918 -8.22 -26.17 6.21
CA LEU A 918 -8.35 -24.90 6.91
C LEU A 918 -8.80 -25.13 8.37
N HIS A 919 -9.68 -26.12 8.60
CA HIS A 919 -10.09 -26.52 9.95
C HIS A 919 -8.92 -27.10 10.78
N VAL A 920 -8.06 -27.93 10.18
CA VAL A 920 -6.88 -28.46 10.86
C VAL A 920 -5.89 -27.34 11.21
N PHE A 921 -5.66 -26.39 10.31
CA PHE A 921 -4.81 -25.24 10.63
C PHE A 921 -5.38 -24.35 11.71
N GLU A 922 -6.69 -24.15 11.71
CA GLU A 922 -7.39 -23.44 12.79
C GLU A 922 -7.12 -24.13 14.14
N ALA A 923 -7.33 -25.44 14.21
CA ALA A 923 -7.11 -26.24 15.41
C ALA A 923 -5.65 -26.19 15.91
N LEU A 924 -4.68 -26.35 15.00
CA LEU A 924 -3.26 -26.29 15.32
C LEU A 924 -2.85 -24.89 15.77
N ALA A 925 -3.28 -23.83 15.08
CA ALA A 925 -2.95 -22.45 15.46
C ALA A 925 -3.46 -22.10 16.86
N LEU A 926 -4.66 -22.54 17.22
CA LEU A 926 -5.20 -22.38 18.59
C LEU A 926 -4.34 -23.13 19.62
N ARG A 927 -3.87 -24.33 19.30
CA ARG A 927 -3.06 -25.14 20.22
C ARG A 927 -1.64 -24.62 20.38
N ILE A 928 -1.08 -24.05 19.31
CA ILE A 928 0.22 -23.38 19.34
C ILE A 928 0.21 -22.23 20.37
N VAL A 929 -0.83 -21.40 20.41
CA VAL A 929 -0.92 -20.31 21.39
C VAL A 929 -1.20 -20.80 22.81
N GLU A 930 -1.88 -21.94 22.97
CA GLU A 930 -2.05 -22.58 24.28
C GLU A 930 -0.72 -23.15 24.80
N TRP A 931 0.10 -23.74 23.92
CA TRP A 931 1.44 -24.24 24.27
C TRP A 931 2.46 -23.10 24.51
N GLN A 932 2.27 -21.95 23.87
CA GLN A 932 3.12 -20.76 23.98
C GLN A 932 2.29 -19.52 24.38
N PRO A 933 2.01 -19.32 25.69
CA PRO A 933 1.07 -18.31 26.17
C PRO A 933 1.52 -16.86 26.00
N ILE A 934 2.72 -16.64 25.46
CA ILE A 934 3.21 -15.31 25.06
C ILE A 934 2.56 -14.82 23.76
N TRP A 935 1.88 -15.70 23.01
CA TRP A 935 1.18 -15.38 21.78
C TRP A 935 -0.34 -15.43 21.95
N ARG A 936 -1.05 -14.62 21.16
CA ARG A 936 -2.51 -14.68 20.96
C ARG A 936 -2.82 -14.77 19.48
N VAL A 937 -3.89 -15.46 19.11
CA VAL A 937 -4.35 -15.60 17.73
C VAL A 937 -5.79 -15.12 17.58
N SER A 938 -6.08 -14.43 16.49
CA SER A 938 -7.44 -14.25 15.99
C SER A 938 -7.56 -14.82 14.58
N LEU A 939 -8.71 -15.41 14.30
CA LEU A 939 -8.93 -16.27 13.14
C LEU A 939 -10.07 -15.68 12.31
N ASN A 940 -9.95 -15.73 10.98
CA ASN A 940 -11.03 -15.36 10.08
C ASN A 940 -10.97 -16.21 8.81
N ARG A 941 -12.08 -16.84 8.44
CA ARG A 941 -12.24 -17.58 7.17
C ARG A 941 -13.12 -16.77 6.24
N VAL A 942 -12.68 -16.59 5.00
CA VAL A 942 -13.40 -15.79 3.99
C VAL A 942 -13.39 -16.53 2.67
N CYS A 943 -14.56 -16.67 2.03
CA CYS A 943 -14.66 -17.10 0.64
C CYS A 943 -14.71 -15.86 -0.27
N GLN A 944 -13.73 -15.70 -1.16
CA GLN A 944 -13.72 -14.64 -2.17
C GLN A 944 -13.56 -15.26 -3.55
N LEU A 945 -14.49 -14.95 -4.47
CA LEU A 945 -14.49 -15.47 -5.84
C LEU A 945 -14.31 -17.00 -5.91
N GLY A 946 -14.99 -17.73 -5.01
CA GLY A 946 -14.91 -19.19 -4.93
C GLY A 946 -13.67 -19.74 -4.21
N THR A 947 -12.75 -18.89 -3.73
CA THR A 947 -11.56 -19.34 -3.01
C THR A 947 -11.73 -19.11 -1.51
N TRP A 948 -11.65 -20.18 -0.72
CA TRP A 948 -11.63 -20.10 0.74
C TRP A 948 -10.24 -19.73 1.25
N THR A 949 -10.16 -18.69 2.08
CA THR A 949 -8.91 -18.21 2.66
C THR A 949 -9.03 -18.13 4.18
N LEU A 950 -8.05 -18.71 4.87
CA LEU A 950 -7.85 -18.57 6.30
C LEU A 950 -6.84 -17.45 6.58
N PHE A 951 -7.24 -16.50 7.41
CA PHE A 951 -6.38 -15.46 7.96
C PHE A 951 -6.12 -15.73 9.43
N LEU A 952 -4.85 -15.97 9.79
CA LEU A 952 -4.39 -16.05 11.17
C LEU A 952 -3.71 -14.72 11.53
N ARG A 953 -4.18 -14.03 12.57
CA ARG A 953 -3.49 -12.83 13.08
C ARG A 953 -2.92 -13.12 14.46
N MET A 954 -1.61 -13.25 14.51
CA MET A 954 -0.83 -13.54 15.71
C MET A 954 -0.31 -12.24 16.31
N GLN A 955 -0.37 -12.12 17.64
CA GLN A 955 0.10 -10.95 18.39
C GLN A 955 0.75 -11.40 19.71
N ARG A 956 1.55 -10.55 20.35
CA ARG A 956 2.03 -10.81 21.71
C ARG A 956 0.95 -10.50 22.76
N THR A 957 0.91 -11.28 23.84
CA THR A 957 -0.08 -11.10 24.91
C THR A 957 0.19 -9.88 25.79
N ASP A 958 1.45 -9.46 25.93
CA ASP A 958 1.87 -8.28 26.69
C ASP A 958 1.74 -6.95 25.94
N GLY A 959 1.38 -6.98 24.65
CA GLY A 959 1.30 -5.79 23.80
C GLY A 959 2.66 -5.19 23.45
N ALA A 960 3.78 -5.85 23.78
CA ALA A 960 5.12 -5.41 23.40
C ALA A 960 5.41 -5.69 21.92
N ARG A 961 6.47 -5.07 21.39
CA ARG A 961 6.98 -5.33 20.03
C ARG A 961 7.54 -6.75 19.92
N TRP A 962 7.42 -7.33 18.72
CA TRP A 962 8.03 -8.60 18.39
C TRP A 962 9.54 -8.61 18.65
N GLN A 963 10.05 -9.71 19.20
CA GLN A 963 11.49 -9.99 19.23
C GLN A 963 11.86 -10.92 18.07
N VAL A 964 13.12 -10.83 17.63
CA VAL A 964 13.66 -11.62 16.51
C VAL A 964 13.44 -13.13 16.74
N GLU A 965 13.73 -13.60 17.96
CA GLU A 965 13.64 -15.01 18.34
C GLU A 965 12.20 -15.53 18.33
N ASP A 966 11.25 -14.71 18.81
CA ASP A 966 9.83 -15.09 18.81
C ASP A 966 9.32 -15.25 17.37
N LEU A 967 9.70 -14.34 16.48
CA LEU A 967 9.32 -14.40 15.07
C LEU A 967 9.92 -15.63 14.38
N HIS A 968 11.20 -15.91 14.62
CA HIS A 968 11.85 -17.11 14.07
C HIS A 968 11.12 -18.39 14.51
N GLN A 969 10.82 -18.51 15.81
CA GLN A 969 10.15 -19.69 16.36
C GLN A 969 8.72 -19.81 15.81
N LEU A 970 7.97 -18.72 15.78
CA LEU A 970 6.59 -18.71 15.30
C LEU A 970 6.52 -19.07 13.81
N VAL A 971 7.37 -18.47 12.98
CA VAL A 971 7.45 -18.80 11.54
C VAL A 971 7.83 -20.26 11.33
N LEU A 972 8.78 -20.79 12.10
CA LEU A 972 9.16 -22.20 12.02
C LEU A 972 7.98 -23.12 12.33
N TRP A 973 7.21 -22.83 13.38
CA TRP A 973 6.04 -23.62 13.78
C TRP A 973 4.93 -23.59 12.73
N LEU A 974 4.64 -22.41 12.18
CA LEU A 974 3.67 -22.28 11.08
C LEU A 974 4.16 -22.97 9.81
N ARG A 975 5.47 -22.95 9.54
CA ARG A 975 6.05 -23.67 8.40
C ARG A 975 5.90 -25.19 8.55
N VAL A 976 6.03 -25.74 9.76
CA VAL A 976 5.72 -27.16 10.02
C VAL A 976 4.28 -27.47 9.62
N MET A 977 3.31 -26.62 9.99
CA MET A 977 1.90 -26.83 9.60
C MET A 977 1.74 -26.87 8.08
N PHE A 978 2.37 -25.95 7.36
CA PHE A 978 2.21 -25.85 5.91
C PHE A 978 2.96 -26.93 5.14
N ASP A 979 4.19 -27.26 5.57
CA ASP A 979 5.01 -28.27 4.89
C ASP A 979 4.46 -29.69 5.09
N THR A 980 3.61 -29.92 6.08
CA THR A 980 3.05 -31.25 6.40
C THR A 980 1.66 -31.52 5.81
N ALA A 981 1.07 -30.54 5.09
CA ALA A 981 -0.30 -30.56 4.57
C ALA A 981 -0.40 -30.78 3.05
N TYR A 982 0.65 -31.30 2.41
CA TYR A 982 0.77 -31.26 0.95
C TYR A 982 -0.25 -32.17 0.24
N ASP A 983 -0.52 -33.36 0.79
CA ASP A 983 -1.53 -34.31 0.33
C ASP A 983 -2.90 -34.10 1.03
N PHE A 984 -3.09 -32.96 1.66
CA PHE A 984 -4.25 -32.66 2.51
C PHE A 984 -5.14 -31.60 1.86
N SER A 985 -5.81 -31.92 0.75
CA SER A 985 -6.73 -31.01 0.04
C SER A 985 -8.07 -31.67 -0.20
N TYR A 986 -9.17 -30.90 -0.28
CA TYR A 986 -10.54 -31.40 -0.46
C TYR A 986 -10.97 -32.47 0.57
N VAL A 987 -10.56 -32.29 1.82
CA VAL A 987 -10.91 -33.20 2.92
C VAL A 987 -12.23 -32.74 3.54
N PRO A 988 -13.23 -33.61 3.72
CA PRO A 988 -14.47 -33.27 4.39
C PRO A 988 -14.25 -32.77 5.82
N ASN A 989 -14.96 -31.72 6.22
CA ASN A 989 -14.82 -31.09 7.54
C ASN A 989 -15.09 -32.07 8.70
N ASP A 990 -16.00 -33.02 8.50
CA ASP A 990 -16.40 -34.00 9.50
C ASP A 990 -15.24 -34.94 9.87
N GLU A 991 -14.41 -35.30 8.89
CA GLU A 991 -13.26 -36.20 9.06
C GLU A 991 -12.12 -35.58 9.88
N VAL A 992 -12.15 -34.27 10.13
CA VAL A 992 -11.11 -33.55 10.88
C VAL A 992 -11.62 -32.87 12.14
N SER A 993 -12.91 -33.03 12.44
CA SER A 993 -13.56 -32.40 13.60
C SER A 993 -12.94 -32.79 14.94
N HIS A 994 -12.34 -33.98 15.05
CA HIS A 994 -11.66 -34.47 16.25
C HIS A 994 -10.27 -33.88 16.49
N VAL A 995 -9.68 -33.19 15.50
CA VAL A 995 -8.26 -32.81 15.53
C VAL A 995 -7.94 -31.86 16.69
N TYR A 996 -8.79 -30.86 16.97
CA TYR A 996 -8.54 -29.91 18.07
C TYR A 996 -8.45 -30.61 19.42
N GLU A 997 -9.36 -31.53 19.74
CA GLU A 997 -9.32 -32.31 20.99
C GLU A 997 -8.10 -33.23 21.02
N MET A 998 -7.86 -33.96 19.93
CA MET A 998 -6.74 -34.89 19.76
C MET A 998 -5.40 -34.22 20.11
N VAL A 999 -5.08 -33.08 19.49
CA VAL A 999 -3.79 -32.40 19.71
C VAL A 999 -3.69 -31.74 21.10
N GLY A 1000 -4.79 -31.64 21.85
CA GLY A 1000 -4.77 -31.15 23.24
C GLY A 1000 -4.17 -32.15 24.24
N HIS A 1001 -4.01 -33.41 23.86
CA HIS A 1001 -3.49 -34.46 24.73
C HIS A 1001 -1.97 -34.68 24.56
N SER A 1002 -1.33 -35.30 25.55
CA SER A 1002 0.05 -35.77 25.38
C SER A 1002 0.08 -36.92 24.35
N PRO A 1003 1.07 -37.01 23.44
CA PRO A 1003 2.35 -36.27 23.40
C PRO A 1003 2.47 -35.19 22.30
N TRP A 1004 1.37 -34.57 21.88
CA TRP A 1004 1.35 -33.75 20.65
C TRP A 1004 2.22 -32.50 20.70
N HIS A 1005 2.31 -31.82 21.85
CA HIS A 1005 3.18 -30.65 22.00
C HIS A 1005 4.66 -31.01 21.78
N GLU A 1006 5.11 -32.12 22.37
CA GLU A 1006 6.48 -32.60 22.24
C GLU A 1006 6.79 -33.08 20.83
N LEU A 1007 5.84 -33.79 20.19
CA LEU A 1007 5.96 -34.21 18.79
C LEU A 1007 6.08 -33.01 17.86
N PHE A 1008 5.22 -32.01 18.02
CA PHE A 1008 5.25 -30.81 17.17
C PHE A 1008 6.56 -30.02 17.34
N ARG A 1009 7.05 -29.91 18.58
CA ARG A 1009 8.37 -29.32 18.86
C ARG A 1009 9.51 -30.09 18.19
N ALA A 1010 9.45 -31.42 18.19
CA ALA A 1010 10.45 -32.26 17.53
C ALA A 1010 10.41 -32.10 16.00
N TYR A 1011 9.22 -31.99 15.42
CA TYR A 1011 9.05 -31.73 13.99
C TYR A 1011 9.53 -30.33 13.59
N ALA A 1012 9.36 -29.31 14.44
CA ALA A 1012 9.94 -27.99 14.25
C ALA A 1012 11.48 -28.04 14.25
N ALA A 1013 12.08 -28.73 15.24
CA ALA A 1013 13.54 -28.91 15.31
C ALA A 1013 14.08 -29.73 14.12
N TYR A 1014 13.36 -30.77 13.69
CA TYR A 1014 13.68 -31.52 12.48
C TYR A 1014 13.64 -30.62 11.25
N ARG A 1015 12.59 -29.81 11.10
CA ARG A 1015 12.43 -28.90 9.96
C ARG A 1015 13.56 -27.87 9.87
N GLU A 1016 14.03 -27.33 10.99
CA GLU A 1016 15.16 -26.38 11.03
C GLU A 1016 16.49 -27.04 10.60
N ALA A 1017 16.69 -28.31 10.97
CA ALA A 1017 17.92 -29.05 10.72
C ALA A 1017 18.08 -29.53 9.27
N VAL A 1018 16.96 -29.77 8.56
CA VAL A 1018 16.96 -30.36 7.22
C VAL A 1018 17.19 -29.32 6.12
N ASP A 1019 17.91 -29.72 5.05
CA ASP A 1019 18.17 -28.89 3.86
C ASP A 1019 18.02 -29.70 2.58
N PHE A 1020 17.22 -29.19 1.64
CA PHE A 1020 16.97 -29.80 0.34
C PHE A 1020 17.43 -28.94 -0.83
N SER A 1021 18.08 -27.80 -0.58
CA SER A 1021 18.35 -26.76 -1.58
C SER A 1021 19.40 -27.13 -2.66
N ILE A 1022 19.98 -28.33 -2.56
CA ILE A 1022 21.07 -28.80 -3.41
C ILE A 1022 20.53 -29.74 -4.51
N GLN A 1023 19.39 -30.40 -4.30
CA GLN A 1023 18.89 -31.46 -5.18
C GLN A 1023 17.36 -31.51 -5.28
N ARG A 1024 16.91 -31.91 -6.47
CA ARG A 1024 15.50 -32.19 -6.74
C ARG A 1024 14.99 -33.38 -5.94
N ILE A 1025 13.92 -33.14 -5.17
CA ILE A 1025 13.19 -34.17 -4.44
C ILE A 1025 11.70 -34.09 -4.76
N THR A 1026 11.08 -35.25 -4.94
CA THR A 1026 9.62 -35.36 -5.08
C THR A 1026 8.96 -35.21 -3.71
N VAL A 1027 8.26 -34.10 -3.49
CA VAL A 1027 7.66 -33.75 -2.18
C VAL A 1027 6.73 -34.85 -1.64
N TYR A 1028 5.89 -35.47 -2.49
CA TYR A 1028 5.01 -36.59 -2.09
C TYR A 1028 5.74 -37.83 -1.55
N SER A 1029 7.04 -38.00 -1.84
CA SER A 1029 7.80 -39.16 -1.38
C SER A 1029 8.34 -39.00 0.05
N LEU A 1030 8.16 -37.82 0.65
CA LEU A 1030 8.75 -37.44 1.92
C LEU A 1030 7.73 -37.65 3.05
N PRO A 1031 8.04 -38.49 4.06
CA PRO A 1031 7.13 -38.72 5.19
C PRO A 1031 6.70 -37.43 5.90
N PHE A 1032 7.59 -36.42 5.94
CA PHE A 1032 7.26 -35.13 6.55
C PHE A 1032 6.10 -34.44 5.82
N ALA A 1033 6.06 -34.48 4.49
CA ALA A 1033 5.08 -33.75 3.69
C ALA A 1033 3.65 -34.29 3.80
N THR A 1034 3.51 -35.55 4.20
CA THR A 1034 2.23 -36.26 4.34
C THR A 1034 1.81 -36.48 5.79
N THR A 1035 2.51 -35.83 6.73
CA THR A 1035 2.32 -36.06 8.17
C THR A 1035 0.90 -35.70 8.62
N LEU A 1036 0.32 -34.60 8.15
CA LEU A 1036 -1.04 -34.23 8.57
C LEU A 1036 -2.09 -35.19 8.01
N ALA A 1037 -2.01 -35.58 6.75
CA ALA A 1037 -2.90 -36.61 6.21
C ALA A 1037 -2.79 -37.92 6.99
N ALA A 1038 -1.56 -38.39 7.23
CA ALA A 1038 -1.30 -39.64 7.92
C ALA A 1038 -1.81 -39.63 9.37
N LEU A 1039 -1.63 -38.55 10.11
CA LEU A 1039 -1.95 -38.49 11.54
C LEU A 1039 -3.38 -38.01 11.82
N CYS A 1040 -3.95 -37.14 10.99
CA CYS A 1040 -5.31 -36.63 11.19
C CYS A 1040 -6.36 -37.65 10.70
N LEU A 1041 -6.17 -38.22 9.51
CA LEU A 1041 -7.17 -39.09 8.86
C LEU A 1041 -7.04 -40.55 9.24
N ASN A 1042 -5.83 -41.04 9.53
CA ASN A 1042 -5.60 -42.44 9.83
C ASN A 1042 -5.33 -42.69 11.32
N GLN A 1043 -6.35 -43.17 12.04
CA GLN A 1043 -6.24 -43.50 13.45
C GLN A 1043 -5.15 -44.56 13.74
N SER A 1044 -5.01 -45.58 12.89
CA SER A 1044 -4.03 -46.65 13.13
C SER A 1044 -2.59 -46.14 13.05
N VAL A 1045 -2.28 -45.27 12.09
CA VAL A 1045 -0.95 -44.67 11.97
C VAL A 1045 -0.67 -43.76 13.17
N ARG A 1046 -1.65 -42.93 13.53
CA ARG A 1046 -1.57 -42.03 14.68
C ARG A 1046 -1.29 -42.77 15.99
N ASP A 1047 -2.03 -43.84 16.27
CA ASP A 1047 -1.91 -44.58 17.53
C ASP A 1047 -0.54 -45.28 17.62
N GLU A 1048 -0.02 -45.80 16.50
CA GLU A 1048 1.30 -46.41 16.44
C GLU A 1048 2.43 -45.38 16.66
N VAL A 1049 2.35 -44.20 16.03
CA VAL A 1049 3.37 -43.14 16.18
C VAL A 1049 3.38 -42.57 17.59
N THR A 1050 2.21 -42.27 18.15
CA THR A 1050 2.10 -41.74 19.53
C THR A 1050 2.52 -42.77 20.56
N GLY A 1051 2.12 -44.04 20.38
CA GLY A 1051 2.57 -45.16 21.22
C GLY A 1051 4.09 -45.38 21.17
N ALA A 1052 4.68 -45.31 19.97
CA ALA A 1052 6.13 -45.41 19.77
C ALA A 1052 6.89 -44.28 20.47
N TYR A 1053 6.40 -43.04 20.40
CA TYR A 1053 6.99 -41.92 21.14
C TYR A 1053 6.98 -42.18 22.65
N ILE A 1054 5.83 -42.58 23.21
CA ILE A 1054 5.67 -42.82 24.66
C ILE A 1054 6.60 -43.95 25.13
N ALA A 1055 6.82 -44.96 24.30
CA ALA A 1055 7.71 -46.09 24.61
C ALA A 1055 9.21 -45.75 24.56
N GLY A 1056 9.59 -44.55 24.09
CA GLY A 1056 10.98 -44.11 23.95
C GLY A 1056 11.73 -44.79 22.79
N PHE A 1057 13.03 -44.49 22.66
CA PHE A 1057 13.84 -44.90 21.50
C PHE A 1057 13.78 -46.40 21.17
N GLU A 1058 14.02 -47.28 22.14
CA GLU A 1058 14.00 -48.74 21.92
C GLU A 1058 12.59 -49.25 21.56
N GLY A 1059 11.55 -48.64 22.12
CA GLY A 1059 10.16 -48.95 21.78
C GLY A 1059 9.81 -48.54 20.35
N ALA A 1060 10.14 -47.30 19.97
CA ALA A 1060 9.96 -46.80 18.61
C ALA A 1060 10.77 -47.59 17.58
N TRP A 1061 12.00 -47.99 17.92
CA TRP A 1061 12.83 -48.84 17.07
C TRP A 1061 12.21 -50.21 16.81
N LYS A 1062 11.67 -50.84 17.87
CA LYS A 1062 10.97 -52.12 17.76
C LYS A 1062 9.68 -52.00 16.93
N ALA A 1063 8.90 -50.94 17.13
CA ALA A 1063 7.70 -50.66 16.35
C ALA A 1063 8.02 -50.49 14.87
N PHE A 1064 9.04 -49.69 14.55
CA PHE A 1064 9.53 -49.49 13.19
C PHE A 1064 9.91 -50.82 12.53
N HIS A 1065 10.75 -51.63 13.19
CA HIS A 1065 11.13 -52.94 12.67
C HIS A 1065 9.95 -53.87 12.42
N CYS A 1066 9.00 -53.91 13.36
CA CYS A 1066 7.80 -54.72 13.20
C CYS A 1066 6.99 -54.30 11.96
N MET A 1067 6.89 -53.01 11.68
CA MET A 1067 6.18 -52.51 10.50
C MET A 1067 6.94 -52.79 9.21
N VAL A 1068 8.26 -52.64 9.20
CA VAL A 1068 9.09 -53.00 8.04
C VAL A 1068 8.99 -54.49 7.74
N GLU A 1069 9.07 -55.38 8.74
CA GLU A 1069 8.92 -56.82 8.52
C GLU A 1069 7.54 -57.19 7.94
N LYS A 1070 6.48 -56.48 8.34
CA LYS A 1070 5.14 -56.66 7.77
C LYS A 1070 5.08 -56.17 6.33
N LEU A 1071 5.66 -54.99 6.06
CA LEU A 1071 5.72 -54.39 4.72
C LEU A 1071 6.49 -55.28 3.74
N GLU A 1072 7.59 -55.90 4.18
CA GLU A 1072 8.39 -56.84 3.38
C GLU A 1072 7.65 -58.14 3.04
N ARG A 1073 6.66 -58.52 3.85
CA ARG A 1073 5.86 -59.74 3.68
C ARG A 1073 4.48 -59.48 3.09
N ALA A 1074 4.14 -58.22 2.76
CA ALA A 1074 2.83 -57.87 2.21
C ALA A 1074 2.73 -58.31 0.74
N ASP A 1075 1.75 -59.16 0.42
CA ASP A 1075 1.43 -59.62 -0.94
C ASP A 1075 0.18 -58.88 -1.49
N ALA A 1076 0.24 -58.48 -2.78
CA ALA A 1076 -0.82 -58.04 -3.72
C ALA A 1076 -1.94 -57.04 -3.29
N ASP A 1077 -2.21 -56.82 -2.00
CA ASP A 1077 -3.17 -55.80 -1.52
C ASP A 1077 -2.50 -54.44 -1.41
N GLN A 1078 -2.80 -53.57 -2.38
CA GLN A 1078 -2.26 -52.23 -2.49
C GLN A 1078 -2.60 -51.35 -1.28
N ASN A 1079 -3.82 -51.45 -0.73
CA ASN A 1079 -4.25 -50.59 0.38
C ASN A 1079 -3.51 -50.94 1.68
N GLN A 1080 -3.35 -52.25 1.94
CA GLN A 1080 -2.58 -52.72 3.09
C GLN A 1080 -1.10 -52.33 2.96
N TRP A 1081 -0.55 -52.44 1.75
CA TRP A 1081 0.83 -52.05 1.47
C TRP A 1081 1.04 -50.55 1.70
N GLU A 1082 0.15 -49.69 1.20
CA GLU A 1082 0.21 -48.23 1.37
C GLU A 1082 0.13 -47.82 2.84
N LEU A 1083 -0.73 -48.46 3.63
CA LEU A 1083 -0.85 -48.21 5.08
C LEU A 1083 0.45 -48.56 5.82
N LEU A 1084 1.02 -49.74 5.55
CA LEU A 1084 2.26 -50.19 6.17
C LEU A 1084 3.45 -49.32 5.75
N TYR A 1085 3.51 -48.93 4.48
CA TYR A 1085 4.51 -48.04 3.93
C TYR A 1085 4.46 -46.66 4.59
N THR A 1086 3.26 -46.09 4.74
CA THR A 1086 3.03 -44.81 5.42
C THR A 1086 3.42 -44.90 6.89
N THR A 1087 2.99 -45.95 7.60
CA THR A 1087 3.31 -46.15 9.02
C THR A 1087 4.82 -46.27 9.24
N ALA A 1088 5.52 -47.08 8.45
CA ALA A 1088 6.97 -47.22 8.52
C ALA A 1088 7.70 -45.91 8.22
N GLY A 1089 7.19 -45.13 7.25
CA GLY A 1089 7.70 -43.79 6.94
C GLY A 1089 7.55 -42.82 8.12
N GLN A 1090 6.38 -42.77 8.77
CA GLN A 1090 6.13 -41.89 9.91
C GLN A 1090 6.95 -42.28 11.15
N LEU A 1091 7.12 -43.57 11.42
CA LEU A 1091 8.01 -44.06 12.49
C LEU A 1091 9.49 -43.75 12.20
N GLY A 1092 9.92 -43.89 10.94
CA GLY A 1092 11.26 -43.50 10.51
C GLY A 1092 11.53 -42.00 10.66
N LEU A 1093 10.53 -41.16 10.36
CA LEU A 1093 10.56 -39.72 10.61
C LEU A 1093 10.62 -39.41 12.10
N LEU A 1094 9.79 -40.05 12.93
CA LEU A 1094 9.80 -39.88 14.39
C LEU A 1094 11.19 -40.15 14.97
N LEU A 1095 11.82 -41.29 14.61
CA LEU A 1095 13.17 -41.65 15.04
C LEU A 1095 14.20 -40.59 14.61
N SER A 1096 14.09 -40.10 13.37
CA SER A 1096 14.97 -39.08 12.78
C SER A 1096 14.78 -37.69 13.41
N ALA A 1097 13.58 -37.37 13.89
CA ALA A 1097 13.26 -36.10 14.52
C ALA A 1097 13.70 -36.08 16.00
N MET A 1098 13.39 -37.14 16.75
CA MET A 1098 13.62 -37.23 18.20
C MET A 1098 15.03 -37.67 18.58
N TRP A 1099 15.61 -38.63 17.85
CA TRP A 1099 16.85 -39.31 18.23
C TRP A 1099 17.86 -39.45 17.07
N PRO A 1100 18.18 -38.37 16.33
CA PRO A 1100 18.96 -38.43 15.08
C PRO A 1100 20.35 -39.09 15.23
N GLN A 1101 21.07 -38.84 16.32
CA GLN A 1101 22.38 -39.44 16.54
C GLN A 1101 22.28 -40.93 16.91
N GLN A 1102 21.29 -41.33 17.73
CA GLN A 1102 21.13 -42.71 18.16
C GLN A 1102 20.73 -43.61 16.99
N ILE A 1103 19.82 -43.13 16.13
CA ILE A 1103 19.39 -43.85 14.95
C ILE A 1103 20.54 -44.00 13.92
N LEU A 1104 21.35 -42.95 13.71
CA LEU A 1104 22.53 -43.03 12.84
C LEU A 1104 23.52 -44.09 13.34
N MET A 1105 23.83 -44.09 14.64
CA MET A 1105 24.72 -45.09 15.22
C MET A 1105 24.14 -46.51 15.13
N ARG A 1106 22.81 -46.66 15.24
CA ARG A 1106 22.14 -47.95 15.10
C ARG A 1106 22.25 -48.51 13.68
N MET A 1107 22.12 -47.66 12.67
CA MET A 1107 22.32 -48.02 11.25
C MET A 1107 23.74 -48.49 10.95
N VAL A 1108 24.75 -47.96 11.65
CA VAL A 1108 26.15 -48.38 11.53
C VAL A 1108 26.40 -49.72 12.22
N GLN A 1109 25.83 -49.92 13.43
CA GLN A 1109 26.07 -51.10 14.24
C GLN A 1109 25.41 -52.38 13.71
N ALA A 1110 24.27 -52.24 13.02
CA ALA A 1110 23.50 -53.38 12.52
C ALA A 1110 23.01 -53.13 11.08
N PRO A 1111 23.32 -54.03 10.13
CA PRO A 1111 22.85 -53.87 8.76
C PRO A 1111 21.33 -53.99 8.70
N LEU A 1112 20.69 -52.96 8.17
CA LEU A 1112 19.25 -52.94 7.92
C LEU A 1112 18.90 -53.60 6.59
N SER A 1113 17.66 -54.07 6.48
CA SER A 1113 17.12 -54.45 5.18
C SER A 1113 17.06 -53.24 4.26
N PRO A 1114 17.07 -53.42 2.92
CA PRO A 1114 17.00 -52.31 1.98
C PRO A 1114 15.79 -51.39 2.19
N ILE A 1115 14.63 -51.95 2.59
CA ILE A 1115 13.40 -51.19 2.85
C ILE A 1115 13.54 -50.38 4.15
N ALA A 1116 14.03 -50.98 5.24
CA ALA A 1116 14.27 -50.25 6.49
C ALA A 1116 15.29 -49.11 6.30
N ALA A 1117 16.39 -49.40 5.60
CA ALA A 1117 17.45 -48.44 5.33
C ALA A 1117 16.97 -47.22 4.52
N GLU A 1118 16.10 -47.45 3.55
CA GLU A 1118 15.53 -46.40 2.71
C GLU A 1118 14.50 -45.54 3.48
N ARG A 1119 13.63 -46.17 4.30
CA ARG A 1119 12.63 -45.46 5.12
C ARG A 1119 13.22 -44.56 6.19
N ILE A 1120 14.36 -44.93 6.78
CA ILE A 1120 15.10 -44.05 7.68
C ILE A 1120 15.95 -43.06 6.89
N GLY A 1121 16.63 -43.53 5.84
CA GLY A 1121 17.55 -42.73 5.02
C GLY A 1121 16.92 -41.47 4.46
N VAL A 1122 15.66 -41.56 3.99
CA VAL A 1122 14.91 -40.43 3.43
C VAL A 1122 14.64 -39.30 4.44
N SER A 1123 14.58 -39.60 5.74
CA SER A 1123 14.34 -38.59 6.79
C SER A 1123 15.64 -38.18 7.51
N LEU A 1124 16.53 -39.14 7.77
CA LEU A 1124 17.71 -38.89 8.59
C LEU A 1124 18.85 -38.17 7.85
N LEU A 1125 19.15 -38.60 6.62
CA LEU A 1125 20.41 -38.23 5.97
C LEU A 1125 20.45 -36.79 5.46
N HIS A 1126 19.28 -36.16 5.31
CA HIS A 1126 19.14 -34.77 4.87
C HIS A 1126 19.35 -33.74 6.00
N ARG A 1127 19.69 -34.19 7.21
CA ARG A 1127 19.94 -33.35 8.38
C ARG A 1127 21.34 -32.74 8.36
N ARG A 1128 21.44 -31.40 8.30
CA ARG A 1128 22.72 -30.67 8.25
C ARG A 1128 23.56 -30.81 9.52
N ASP A 1129 22.90 -30.97 10.67
CA ASP A 1129 23.58 -31.19 11.95
C ASP A 1129 24.30 -32.55 12.01
N LEU A 1130 24.04 -33.46 11.08
CA LEU A 1130 24.73 -34.76 10.95
C LEU A 1130 25.82 -34.80 9.88
N THR A 1131 25.97 -33.75 9.05
CA THR A 1131 26.88 -33.77 7.88
C THR A 1131 28.32 -34.16 8.24
N LEU A 1132 28.90 -33.55 9.28
CA LEU A 1132 30.28 -33.85 9.69
C LEU A 1132 30.43 -35.28 10.20
N THR A 1133 29.45 -35.77 10.97
CA THR A 1133 29.44 -37.15 11.47
C THR A 1133 29.30 -38.15 10.33
N LEU A 1134 28.43 -37.88 9.35
CA LEU A 1134 28.27 -38.72 8.16
C LEU A 1134 29.56 -38.79 7.35
N GLN A 1135 30.26 -37.66 7.12
CA GLN A 1135 31.54 -37.62 6.41
C GLN A 1135 32.61 -38.50 7.09
N GLN A 1136 32.67 -38.47 8.42
CA GLN A 1136 33.60 -39.31 9.19
C GLN A 1136 33.24 -40.80 9.07
N LEU A 1137 31.95 -41.14 9.20
CA LEU A 1137 31.50 -42.53 9.17
C LEU A 1137 31.67 -43.18 7.80
N ILE A 1138 31.37 -42.48 6.70
CA ILE A 1138 31.47 -43.04 5.34
C ILE A 1138 32.91 -43.17 4.82
N ALA A 1139 33.88 -42.54 5.50
CA ALA A 1139 35.30 -42.70 5.19
C ALA A 1139 35.85 -44.07 5.62
N GLU A 1140 35.21 -44.70 6.61
CA GLU A 1140 35.58 -46.03 7.09
C GLU A 1140 35.06 -47.13 6.15
N PRO A 1141 35.92 -48.03 5.62
CA PRO A 1141 35.51 -49.06 4.67
C PRO A 1141 34.42 -50.02 5.20
N GLU A 1142 34.36 -50.21 6.52
CA GLU A 1142 33.37 -51.06 7.19
C GLU A 1142 31.93 -50.53 7.04
N ASN A 1143 31.78 -49.25 6.70
CA ASN A 1143 30.49 -48.56 6.56
C ASN A 1143 30.03 -48.42 5.10
N ALA A 1144 30.44 -49.32 4.21
CA ALA A 1144 30.11 -49.26 2.78
C ALA A 1144 28.59 -49.15 2.50
N ALA A 1145 27.75 -49.82 3.30
CA ALA A 1145 26.29 -49.74 3.16
C ALA A 1145 25.74 -48.33 3.46
N LEU A 1146 26.31 -47.63 4.46
CA LEU A 1146 25.95 -46.26 4.77
C LEU A 1146 26.44 -45.30 3.67
N ARG A 1147 27.64 -45.53 3.12
CA ARG A 1147 28.17 -44.76 1.98
C ARG A 1147 27.24 -44.86 0.77
N ASP A 1148 26.73 -46.06 0.46
CA ASP A 1148 25.77 -46.26 -0.63
C ASP A 1148 24.46 -45.48 -0.38
N LEU A 1149 23.95 -45.46 0.86
CA LEU A 1149 22.76 -44.66 1.20
C LEU A 1149 23.03 -43.16 1.07
N VAL A 1150 24.20 -42.68 1.48
CA VAL A 1150 24.61 -41.27 1.32
C VAL A 1150 24.68 -40.91 -0.17
N LEU A 1151 25.31 -41.73 -1.01
CA LEU A 1151 25.32 -41.53 -2.47
C LEU A 1151 23.91 -41.57 -3.06
N HIS A 1152 23.00 -42.36 -2.49
CA HIS A 1152 21.63 -42.45 -2.95
C HIS A 1152 20.78 -41.21 -2.61
N HIS A 1153 20.89 -40.69 -1.38
CA HIS A 1153 20.01 -39.64 -0.85
C HIS A 1153 20.64 -38.24 -0.86
N VAL A 1154 21.91 -38.11 -0.47
CA VAL A 1154 22.66 -36.87 -0.22
C VAL A 1154 24.11 -36.95 -0.73
N PRO A 1155 24.33 -37.18 -2.04
CA PRO A 1155 25.66 -37.40 -2.61
C PRO A 1155 26.63 -36.23 -2.41
N GLU A 1156 26.17 -35.02 -2.16
CA GLU A 1156 26.98 -33.84 -1.82
C GLU A 1156 27.85 -34.02 -0.58
N ILE A 1157 27.47 -34.93 0.33
CA ILE A 1157 28.26 -35.25 1.53
C ILE A 1157 29.46 -36.14 1.17
N ALA A 1158 29.33 -36.99 0.15
CA ALA A 1158 30.34 -37.98 -0.24
C ALA A 1158 31.17 -37.58 -1.47
N VAL A 1159 30.68 -36.66 -2.29
CA VAL A 1159 31.30 -36.27 -3.58
C VAL A 1159 31.96 -34.89 -3.45
N ASN A 1160 33.22 -34.80 -3.82
CA ASN A 1160 33.98 -33.57 -4.00
C ASN A 1160 34.75 -33.59 -5.34
N ALA A 1161 35.45 -32.50 -5.67
CA ALA A 1161 36.16 -32.39 -6.95
C ALA A 1161 37.19 -33.51 -7.18
N ASP A 1162 37.89 -33.95 -6.13
CA ASP A 1162 38.93 -34.98 -6.21
C ASP A 1162 38.37 -36.41 -6.34
N SER A 1163 37.15 -36.64 -5.84
CA SER A 1163 36.47 -37.95 -5.85
C SER A 1163 35.44 -38.11 -6.96
N ALA A 1164 35.00 -37.02 -7.60
CA ALA A 1164 33.90 -37.01 -8.58
C ALA A 1164 34.12 -38.00 -9.73
N ALA A 1165 35.32 -38.04 -10.32
CA ALA A 1165 35.63 -38.95 -11.43
C ALA A 1165 35.64 -40.43 -11.00
N THR A 1166 36.13 -40.72 -9.79
CA THR A 1166 36.16 -42.08 -9.24
C THR A 1166 34.75 -42.56 -8.93
N ILE A 1167 33.95 -41.74 -8.25
CA ILE A 1167 32.55 -42.05 -7.91
C ILE A 1167 31.70 -42.17 -9.18
N ALA A 1168 31.94 -41.35 -10.20
CA ALA A 1168 31.27 -41.48 -11.50
C ALA A 1168 31.50 -42.87 -12.11
N ASN A 1169 32.72 -43.41 -12.08
CA ASN A 1169 32.99 -44.76 -12.56
C ASN A 1169 32.23 -45.84 -11.76
N GLU A 1170 32.15 -45.69 -10.44
CA GLU A 1170 31.43 -46.62 -9.58
C GLU A 1170 29.92 -46.65 -9.87
N VAL A 1171 29.27 -45.48 -9.90
CA VAL A 1171 27.80 -45.39 -10.03
C VAL A 1171 27.30 -45.70 -11.44
N VAL A 1172 28.14 -45.53 -12.46
CA VAL A 1172 27.82 -45.81 -13.86
C VAL A 1172 27.64 -47.30 -14.14
N VAL A 1173 28.28 -48.19 -13.36
CA VAL A 1173 28.06 -49.64 -13.44
C VAL A 1173 26.59 -50.00 -13.13
N TRP A 1174 25.92 -49.19 -12.31
CA TRP A 1174 24.57 -49.44 -11.82
C TRP A 1174 23.51 -48.66 -12.58
N GLN A 1175 23.05 -49.17 -13.73
CA GLN A 1175 22.14 -48.45 -14.63
C GLN A 1175 20.92 -47.81 -13.95
N ARG A 1176 20.26 -48.52 -13.01
CA ARG A 1176 19.01 -48.07 -12.34
C ARG A 1176 19.18 -47.52 -10.91
N LYS A 1177 20.40 -47.54 -10.33
CA LYS A 1177 20.66 -47.02 -8.97
C LYS A 1177 21.34 -45.65 -9.00
N PHE A 1178 21.40 -45.01 -7.83
CA PHE A 1178 22.11 -43.75 -7.58
C PHE A 1178 21.70 -42.61 -8.52
N LYS A 1179 20.42 -42.54 -8.89
CA LYS A 1179 19.89 -41.50 -9.80
C LYS A 1179 20.31 -40.09 -9.33
N ARG A 1180 20.11 -39.77 -8.05
CA ARG A 1180 20.47 -38.46 -7.48
C ARG A 1180 21.97 -38.17 -7.55
N CYS A 1181 22.83 -39.15 -7.24
CA CYS A 1181 24.29 -38.99 -7.41
C CYS A 1181 24.67 -38.65 -8.86
N LYS A 1182 24.04 -39.30 -9.84
CA LYS A 1182 24.31 -39.06 -11.25
C LYS A 1182 23.84 -37.66 -11.66
N GLU A 1183 22.67 -37.24 -11.21
CA GLU A 1183 22.16 -35.86 -11.42
C GLU A 1183 23.10 -34.83 -10.78
N TYR A 1184 23.53 -35.05 -9.55
CA TYR A 1184 24.46 -34.17 -8.83
C TYR A 1184 25.82 -34.06 -9.53
N LEU A 1185 26.41 -35.19 -9.92
CA LEU A 1185 27.69 -35.24 -10.65
C LEU A 1185 27.62 -34.48 -11.98
N VAL A 1186 26.54 -34.65 -12.75
CA VAL A 1186 26.33 -33.93 -14.02
C VAL A 1186 26.17 -32.42 -13.76
N ALA A 1187 25.34 -32.04 -12.80
CA ALA A 1187 25.03 -30.64 -12.57
C ALA A 1187 26.16 -29.82 -11.90
N HIS A 1188 27.03 -30.48 -11.13
CA HIS A 1188 28.07 -29.81 -10.33
C HIS A 1188 29.50 -30.09 -10.80
N TYR A 1189 29.76 -31.20 -11.51
CA TYR A 1189 31.12 -31.67 -11.78
C TYR A 1189 31.39 -32.08 -13.23
N SER A 1190 30.50 -31.81 -14.20
CA SER A 1190 30.75 -32.17 -15.61
C SER A 1190 32.03 -31.59 -16.22
N ASN A 1191 32.59 -30.51 -15.68
CA ASN A 1191 33.86 -29.92 -16.10
C ASN A 1191 35.10 -30.75 -15.68
N VAL A 1192 34.99 -31.61 -14.67
CA VAL A 1192 36.08 -32.48 -14.18
C VAL A 1192 35.90 -33.96 -14.56
N LEU A 1193 34.77 -34.30 -15.19
CA LEU A 1193 34.53 -35.64 -15.74
C LEU A 1193 35.08 -35.75 -17.16
N SER A 1194 35.51 -36.96 -17.57
CA SER A 1194 35.84 -37.20 -18.98
C SER A 1194 34.57 -37.13 -19.84
N ASP A 1195 34.73 -36.81 -21.14
CA ASP A 1195 33.61 -36.77 -22.09
C ASP A 1195 32.85 -38.12 -22.11
N SER A 1196 33.56 -39.26 -21.98
CA SER A 1196 32.95 -40.59 -21.91
C SER A 1196 32.13 -40.80 -20.64
N GLN A 1197 32.62 -40.36 -19.48
CA GLN A 1197 31.90 -40.45 -18.20
C GLN A 1197 30.63 -39.60 -18.24
N CYS A 1198 30.74 -38.35 -18.71
CA CYS A 1198 29.61 -37.43 -18.81
C CYS A 1198 28.52 -37.99 -19.76
N GLN A 1199 28.92 -38.50 -20.93
CA GLN A 1199 27.99 -39.15 -21.87
C GLN A 1199 27.29 -40.36 -21.26
N GLN A 1200 28.02 -41.21 -20.52
CA GLN A 1200 27.45 -42.43 -19.95
C GLN A 1200 26.48 -42.14 -18.80
N LEU A 1201 26.78 -41.15 -17.96
CA LEU A 1201 25.86 -40.65 -16.93
C LEU A 1201 24.57 -40.09 -17.57
N ILE A 1202 24.72 -39.18 -18.53
CA ILE A 1202 23.58 -38.57 -19.23
C ILE A 1202 22.73 -39.63 -19.94
N LYS A 1203 23.34 -40.66 -20.53
CA LYS A 1203 22.61 -41.77 -21.18
C LYS A 1203 21.70 -42.52 -20.20
N GLN A 1204 22.12 -42.68 -18.94
CA GLN A 1204 21.35 -43.40 -17.91
C GLN A 1204 20.28 -42.53 -17.21
N LEU A 1205 20.33 -41.21 -17.37
CA LEU A 1205 19.33 -40.30 -16.80
C LEU A 1205 18.10 -40.15 -17.70
N GLY A 1206 16.90 -40.17 -17.12
CA GLY A 1206 15.65 -39.88 -17.82
C GLY A 1206 15.44 -38.38 -18.07
N LEU A 1207 15.93 -37.53 -17.16
CA LEU A 1207 15.96 -36.07 -17.26
C LEU A 1207 17.37 -35.59 -16.97
N VAL A 1208 17.85 -34.58 -17.69
CA VAL A 1208 19.23 -34.09 -17.58
C VAL A 1208 19.24 -32.71 -16.90
N PRO A 1209 19.95 -32.54 -15.77
CA PRO A 1209 19.98 -31.27 -15.08
C PRO A 1209 20.73 -30.20 -15.87
N TYR A 1210 20.39 -28.92 -15.69
CA TYR A 1210 21.24 -27.80 -16.11
C TYR A 1210 22.47 -27.68 -15.24
N GLY A 1211 23.59 -27.29 -15.86
CA GLY A 1211 24.83 -27.00 -15.15
C GLY A 1211 24.65 -25.82 -14.18
N ARG A 1212 25.25 -25.92 -12.99
CA ARG A 1212 25.26 -24.83 -12.00
C ARG A 1212 26.00 -23.58 -12.50
N THR A 1213 26.93 -23.75 -13.44
CA THR A 1213 27.69 -22.67 -14.08
C THR A 1213 27.61 -22.82 -15.60
N GLU A 1214 27.82 -21.72 -16.35
CA GLU A 1214 27.87 -21.75 -17.82
C GLU A 1214 28.97 -22.68 -18.35
N GLU A 1215 30.09 -22.77 -17.62
CA GLU A 1215 31.17 -23.69 -17.94
C GLU A 1215 30.70 -25.14 -17.88
N ILE A 1216 30.11 -25.56 -16.75
CA ILE A 1216 29.56 -26.92 -16.58
C ILE A 1216 28.48 -27.21 -17.64
N GLU A 1217 27.59 -26.25 -17.88
CA GLU A 1217 26.54 -26.38 -18.89
C GLU A 1217 27.12 -26.62 -20.30
N THR A 1218 28.26 -26.00 -20.63
CA THR A 1218 28.94 -26.23 -21.92
C THR A 1218 29.39 -27.69 -22.07
N TYR A 1219 29.92 -28.31 -21.01
CA TYR A 1219 30.29 -29.73 -21.02
C TYR A 1219 29.08 -30.65 -21.13
N ILE A 1220 27.98 -30.33 -20.44
CA ILE A 1220 26.72 -31.08 -20.54
C ILE A 1220 26.18 -31.01 -21.98
N GLN A 1221 26.17 -29.83 -22.60
CA GLN A 1221 25.69 -29.64 -23.97
C GLN A 1221 26.54 -30.37 -25.01
N ARG A 1222 27.87 -30.39 -24.82
CA ARG A 1222 28.77 -31.19 -25.67
C ARG A 1222 28.41 -32.67 -25.58
N ALA A 1223 28.19 -33.21 -24.38
CA ALA A 1223 27.81 -34.60 -24.20
C ALA A 1223 26.41 -34.92 -24.76
N LEU A 1224 25.45 -33.98 -24.66
CA LEU A 1224 24.12 -34.11 -25.25
C LEU A 1224 24.14 -34.17 -26.78
N THR A 1225 25.06 -33.44 -27.44
CA THR A 1225 25.22 -33.42 -28.91
C THR A 1225 25.56 -34.82 -29.48
N HIS A 1226 26.18 -35.69 -28.68
CA HIS A 1226 26.58 -37.04 -29.09
C HIS A 1226 25.52 -38.13 -28.79
N ILE A 1227 24.39 -37.77 -28.18
CA ILE A 1227 23.31 -38.70 -27.84
C ILE A 1227 22.16 -38.44 -28.83
N ALA A 1228 21.74 -39.49 -29.55
CA ALA A 1228 20.73 -39.38 -30.62
C ALA A 1228 19.41 -38.73 -30.12
N VAL A 1229 18.85 -37.90 -31.01
CA VAL A 1229 17.80 -36.89 -30.85
C VAL A 1229 16.41 -37.48 -30.54
N GLU A 1230 16.26 -38.20 -29.42
CA GLU A 1230 14.98 -38.22 -28.70
C GLU A 1230 15.15 -37.32 -27.48
N GLY A 1231 14.58 -36.11 -27.57
CA GLY A 1231 14.81 -35.01 -26.64
C GLY A 1231 14.62 -35.42 -25.18
N LYS A 1232 15.73 -35.72 -24.50
CA LYS A 1232 15.73 -35.89 -23.05
C LYS A 1232 15.29 -34.57 -22.43
N GLY A 1233 14.23 -34.62 -21.61
CA GLY A 1233 13.76 -33.46 -20.89
C GLY A 1233 14.88 -32.89 -20.01
N ARG A 1234 14.94 -31.56 -19.91
CA ARG A 1234 15.90 -30.86 -19.06
C ARG A 1234 15.18 -30.17 -17.91
N PHE A 1235 15.88 -30.00 -16.80
CA PHE A 1235 15.35 -29.34 -15.61
C PHE A 1235 16.47 -28.59 -14.91
N LYS A 1236 16.21 -27.44 -14.29
CA LYS A 1236 17.20 -26.85 -13.38
C LYS A 1236 17.04 -27.52 -12.03
N LEU A 1237 18.14 -27.77 -11.33
CA LEU A 1237 18.07 -28.24 -9.93
C LEU A 1237 17.27 -27.26 -9.05
N ALA A 1238 17.24 -25.97 -9.41
CA ALA A 1238 16.46 -24.94 -8.71
C ALA A 1238 15.03 -24.75 -9.26
N GLU A 1239 14.64 -25.42 -10.36
CA GLU A 1239 13.30 -25.32 -10.93
C GLU A 1239 12.54 -26.62 -10.68
N VAL A 1240 11.34 -26.46 -10.12
CA VAL A 1240 10.41 -27.56 -9.93
C VAL A 1240 9.74 -27.81 -11.27
N ASP A 1241 9.79 -29.07 -11.72
CA ASP A 1241 9.07 -29.53 -12.90
C ASP A 1241 7.73 -30.16 -12.43
N PRO A 1242 6.61 -29.42 -12.54
CA PRO A 1242 5.27 -29.95 -12.27
C PRO A 1242 4.80 -30.93 -13.36
N ILE A 1243 5.44 -31.00 -14.53
CA ILE A 1243 5.07 -31.94 -15.60
C ILE A 1243 5.37 -33.39 -15.18
N ALA A 1244 6.35 -33.61 -14.31
CA ALA A 1244 6.55 -34.91 -13.67
C ALA A 1244 5.37 -35.34 -12.77
N ILE A 1245 4.63 -34.40 -12.17
CA ILE A 1245 3.43 -34.68 -11.37
C ILE A 1245 2.29 -35.13 -12.29
N ILE A 1246 2.10 -34.47 -13.42
CA ILE A 1246 1.05 -34.83 -14.41
C ILE A 1246 1.36 -36.19 -15.06
N ARG A 1247 2.63 -36.48 -15.39
CA ARG A 1247 3.01 -37.79 -15.94
C ARG A 1247 2.89 -38.94 -14.95
N ALA A 1248 3.11 -38.70 -13.66
CA ALA A 1248 2.95 -39.73 -12.63
C ALA A 1248 1.47 -40.10 -12.41
N ILE A 1249 0.54 -39.14 -12.55
CA ILE A 1249 -0.90 -39.39 -12.49
C ILE A 1249 -1.42 -40.06 -13.78
N SER A 1250 -0.73 -39.88 -14.91
CA SER A 1250 -1.15 -40.42 -16.22
C SER A 1250 -0.60 -41.82 -16.55
N THR A 1251 0.21 -42.43 -15.68
CA THR A 1251 0.83 -43.75 -15.97
C THR A 1251 0.08 -44.95 -15.40
N GLU A 1252 -1.08 -44.76 -14.78
CA GLU A 1252 -2.03 -45.83 -14.42
C GLU A 1252 -3.34 -45.72 -15.22
N ALA A 1253 -3.24 -45.69 -16.55
CA ALA A 1253 -4.40 -45.90 -17.42
C ALA A 1253 -3.98 -46.46 -18.79
N CYS A 1254 -3.22 -47.55 -18.80
CA CYS A 1254 -3.11 -48.45 -19.95
C CYS A 1254 -2.79 -49.85 -19.42
N VAL A 1255 -3.78 -50.74 -19.47
CA VAL A 1255 -3.61 -52.20 -19.46
C VAL A 1255 -2.92 -52.64 -20.74
#